data_AF-A0A7X6XF32-F1
#
_entry.id   AF-A0A7X6XF32-F1
#
_cell.length_a   1.000
_cell.length_b   1.000
_cell.length_c   1.000
_cell.angle_alpha   90.00
_cell.angle_beta   90.00
_cell.angle_gamma   90.00
#
_symmetry.space_group_name_H-M   'P 1'
#
loop_
_entity.id
_entity.type
_entity.pdbx_description
1 polymer ?
#
loop_
_entity_poly.entity_id
_entity_poly.type
_entity_poly.pdbx_seq_one_letter_code
_entity_poly.pdbx_strand_id
1 'polypeptide(L)'
;MRKNIILILSLFLLMFSCKKDEVPSIIINSQEINISNARSSEIISFTTNMSWTATSSENWCTLSQTSGDNSTKSITIVAATNDTYDDRSATVTIKVEGLTKTIKINQSQGDAIILSNKSQKISGESQTLEIELQTNIEVEVIIPEAAKSWVSYTPTRALRTEKLLLQIEANDESFDERTTKIYIKNVATTLQETFTIIQRGALASTIIVGTSNSIQHIDITKDFIFQLNNLVDKEVFFVFSNTNQNNSIELPMLQSDVQSRSNSVTSAPYSEPSFIVSGKPAITKFNNNPGKQFIKGASKPLYQKHSALHPVKLEVGTSEDFFDDEGNAVKSTVRKVISAHGKNLYMWVADNCWGPDSKKTYHVTQTMIDAFAPKFLNEGADNDIYEWVTNAAGAPWGATSYKYLIPETDDIHIWLTDIDDDNKTTGTITLGYYYARDNFIKNLNDDLLKGSNEKLMFTLDAVLFGQTNKGSWNVTDYWPQEFISTLAHEFTHMIYFYQKEVIKNKNSNTAINEMSAQCIEDLVASKIMANGPRGVPYGTPNSGNSGIKNGRIPLFNSNNDFNLLDWSSNENESLINYSKTYTFGAFLMRNYGGAKLIRELIQNNATGTASIVNAVNANGGAVQNYGEILQRFGVANLLSNQTAVKAGYSFNNGGWSTSTINGITYELGSINLYNYSPIPNIYNILPKTQKPGSNILYRAGSNMNGKQEWQFNGMSSDSRLTVVIK
;
A
#
# COMPACT_ATOMS: atom_id res chain seq x y z
N MET A 1 -44.34 50.59 116.30
CA MET A 1 -45.70 50.74 116.85
C MET A 1 -46.69 50.46 115.72
N ARG A 2 -47.61 49.49 115.89
CA ARG A 2 -48.87 49.28 115.14
C ARG A 2 -48.96 49.45 113.59
N LYS A 3 -49.37 48.35 112.93
CA LYS A 3 -50.58 48.18 112.07
C LYS A 3 -50.55 48.42 110.53
N ASN A 4 -51.20 47.43 109.85
CA ASN A 4 -52.16 47.53 108.72
C ASN A 4 -51.64 47.72 107.26
N ILE A 5 -52.25 47.20 106.18
CA ILE A 5 -53.16 46.02 105.94
C ILE A 5 -53.33 45.79 104.40
N ILE A 6 -53.38 44.53 103.90
CA ILE A 6 -54.09 43.99 102.67
C ILE A 6 -53.80 44.62 101.26
N LEU A 7 -53.78 43.96 100.09
CA LEU A 7 -53.73 42.58 99.53
C LEU A 7 -54.03 42.70 98.00
N ILE A 8 -53.72 41.64 97.21
CA ILE A 8 -54.12 41.39 95.77
C ILE A 8 -53.29 42.20 94.74
N LEU A 9 -52.73 41.68 93.62
CA LEU A 9 -52.30 40.35 93.09
C LEU A 9 -51.42 40.66 91.81
N SER A 10 -50.66 39.80 91.10
CA SER A 10 -50.31 38.36 91.19
C SER A 10 -48.96 38.07 90.48
N LEU A 11 -48.19 37.11 91.00
CA LEU A 11 -47.22 36.22 90.32
C LEU A 11 -46.32 36.74 89.17
N PHE A 12 -45.35 37.60 89.51
CA PHE A 12 -44.14 37.86 88.72
C PHE A 12 -42.97 38.06 89.70
N LEU A 13 -41.93 37.22 89.68
CA LEU A 13 -40.57 37.64 90.08
C LEU A 13 -39.47 36.65 89.65
N LEU A 14 -38.37 37.23 89.15
CA LEU A 14 -37.16 36.56 88.70
C LEU A 14 -36.29 36.09 89.88
N MET A 15 -35.75 34.87 89.80
CA MET A 15 -34.65 34.44 90.66
C MET A 15 -33.30 34.74 89.99
N PHE A 16 -32.90 36.01 90.02
CA PHE A 16 -31.51 36.39 89.70
C PHE A 16 -30.60 35.97 90.86
N SER A 17 -30.02 34.78 90.76
CA SER A 17 -28.81 34.46 91.52
C SER A 17 -27.67 35.26 90.92
N CYS A 18 -27.09 36.17 91.70
CA CYS A 18 -25.95 36.98 91.30
C CYS A 18 -24.70 36.09 91.25
N LYS A 19 -24.51 35.37 90.13
CA LYS A 19 -23.18 34.87 89.77
C LYS A 19 -22.29 36.09 89.61
N LYS A 20 -21.21 36.11 90.39
CA LYS A 20 -20.12 37.06 90.26
C LYS A 20 -19.71 37.12 88.79
N ASP A 21 -19.77 38.31 88.17
CA ASP A 21 -19.28 38.49 86.80
C ASP A 21 -17.79 38.15 86.80
N GLU A 22 -17.47 36.94 86.32
CA GLU A 22 -16.08 36.59 86.09
C GLU A 22 -15.62 37.37 84.86
N VAL A 23 -14.64 38.25 85.06
CA VAL A 23 -14.03 39.01 83.96
C VAL A 23 -13.65 38.02 82.85
N PRO A 24 -14.17 38.19 81.62
CA PRO A 24 -13.86 37.28 80.52
C PRO A 24 -12.35 37.20 80.33
N SER A 25 -11.83 35.99 80.21
CA SER A 25 -10.40 35.75 79.98
C SER A 25 -10.20 34.80 78.82
N ILE A 26 -9.24 35.10 77.96
CA ILE A 26 -8.73 34.18 76.95
C ILE A 26 -7.24 34.39 76.73
N ILE A 27 -6.47 33.33 76.96
CA ILE A 27 -5.02 33.26 76.72
C ILE A 27 -4.79 32.15 75.70
N ILE A 28 -4.26 32.51 74.53
CA ILE A 28 -3.87 31.59 73.46
C ILE A 28 -2.38 31.25 73.60
N ASN A 29 -2.01 29.99 73.36
CA ASN A 29 -0.63 29.54 73.56
C ASN A 29 0.33 29.91 72.41
N SER A 30 -0.20 30.19 71.21
CA SER A 30 0.54 30.79 70.11
C SER A 30 -0.34 31.80 69.36
N GLN A 31 0.29 32.80 68.74
CA GLN A 31 -0.33 33.77 67.83
C GLN A 31 -0.12 33.41 66.35
N GLU A 32 0.80 32.49 66.06
CA GLU A 32 1.16 32.07 64.70
C GLU A 32 1.49 30.57 64.65
N ILE A 33 1.11 29.90 63.57
CA ILE A 33 1.44 28.50 63.27
C ILE A 33 1.88 28.43 61.82
N ASN A 34 3.05 27.85 61.57
CA ASN A 34 3.62 27.66 60.24
C ASN A 34 3.59 26.17 59.89
N ILE A 35 2.97 25.82 58.76
CA ILE A 35 2.83 24.45 58.26
C ILE A 35 3.33 24.34 56.82
N SER A 36 3.77 23.16 56.41
CA SER A 36 4.14 22.88 55.02
C SER A 36 2.92 22.82 54.11
N ASN A 37 3.16 22.83 52.79
CA ASN A 37 2.12 22.74 51.77
C ASN A 37 1.25 21.47 51.88
N ALA A 38 1.74 20.40 52.53
CA ALA A 38 0.98 19.17 52.70
C ALA A 38 -0.29 19.38 53.55
N ARG A 39 -1.31 18.53 53.35
CA ARG A 39 -2.45 18.44 54.27
C ARG A 39 -1.96 18.07 55.67
N SER A 40 -2.23 18.92 56.65
CA SER A 40 -1.79 18.76 58.04
C SER A 40 -2.91 19.10 59.04
N SER A 41 -2.70 18.76 60.31
CA SER A 41 -3.60 19.12 61.39
C SER A 41 -2.83 19.52 62.64
N GLU A 42 -3.11 20.69 63.18
CA GLU A 42 -2.39 21.30 64.31
C GLU A 42 -3.34 21.62 65.46
N ILE A 43 -2.86 21.54 66.70
CA ILE A 43 -3.68 21.77 67.89
C ILE A 43 -3.45 23.18 68.44
N ILE A 44 -4.46 24.02 68.32
CA ILE A 44 -4.53 25.31 69.00
C ILE A 44 -5.01 25.09 70.43
N SER A 45 -4.15 25.32 71.41
CA SER A 45 -4.50 25.26 72.83
C SER A 45 -4.64 26.66 73.43
N PHE A 46 -5.64 26.84 74.30
CA PHE A 46 -5.96 28.10 74.95
C PHE A 46 -6.65 27.87 76.30
N THR A 47 -6.53 28.85 77.19
CA THR A 47 -7.29 28.86 78.45
C THR A 47 -8.33 29.97 78.42
N THR A 48 -9.56 29.63 78.83
CA THR A 48 -10.65 30.58 79.07
C THR A 48 -11.49 30.10 80.26
N ASN A 49 -12.18 31.04 80.93
CA ASN A 49 -13.12 30.80 82.02
C ASN A 49 -14.59 30.80 81.56
N MET A 50 -14.88 31.16 80.31
CA MET A 50 -16.22 31.25 79.75
C MET A 50 -16.37 30.44 78.45
N SER A 51 -17.60 30.34 77.94
CA SER A 51 -17.86 29.75 76.63
C SER A 51 -17.29 30.60 75.50
N TRP A 52 -16.91 29.96 74.41
CA TRP A 52 -16.18 30.57 73.30
C TRP A 52 -16.75 30.15 71.94
N THR A 53 -16.48 30.95 70.92
CA THR A 53 -16.73 30.63 69.50
C THR A 53 -15.45 30.80 68.69
N ALA A 54 -15.28 30.01 67.63
CA ALA A 54 -14.12 30.06 66.75
C ALA A 54 -14.52 29.99 65.27
N THR A 55 -13.88 30.82 64.45
CA THR A 55 -14.06 30.87 62.98
C THR A 55 -12.72 30.94 62.27
N SER A 56 -12.60 30.28 61.12
CA SER A 56 -11.49 30.49 60.17
C SER A 56 -11.88 31.53 59.13
N SER A 57 -10.93 32.33 58.63
CA SER A 57 -11.16 33.23 57.49
C SER A 57 -11.24 32.49 56.15
N GLU A 58 -10.58 31.33 56.03
CA GLU A 58 -10.42 30.59 54.78
C GLU A 58 -11.03 29.19 54.84
N ASN A 59 -11.59 28.75 53.71
CA ASN A 59 -12.24 27.44 53.57
C ASN A 59 -11.25 26.25 53.60
N TRP A 60 -9.98 26.45 53.21
CA TRP A 60 -8.96 25.41 53.22
C TRP A 60 -8.43 25.07 54.62
N CYS A 61 -8.66 25.95 55.61
CA CYS A 61 -8.29 25.73 57.00
C CYS A 61 -9.57 25.55 57.84
N THR A 62 -9.96 24.30 58.11
CA THR A 62 -11.18 23.98 58.87
C THR A 62 -10.87 23.77 60.36
N LEU A 63 -11.89 23.89 61.22
CA LEU A 63 -11.79 23.71 62.68
C LEU A 63 -12.57 22.45 63.09
N SER A 64 -12.02 21.65 64.01
CA SER A 64 -12.73 20.47 64.55
C SER A 64 -14.00 20.83 65.34
N GLN A 65 -14.10 22.08 65.80
CA GLN A 65 -15.24 22.63 66.52
C GLN A 65 -15.21 24.17 66.45
N THR A 66 -16.38 24.79 66.27
CA THR A 66 -16.56 26.25 66.13
C THR A 66 -17.14 26.92 67.37
N SER A 67 -17.38 26.16 68.44
CA SER A 67 -17.79 26.65 69.75
C SER A 67 -17.51 25.63 70.84
N GLY A 68 -17.34 26.09 72.07
CA GLY A 68 -17.24 25.23 73.25
C GLY A 68 -17.52 25.99 74.54
N ASP A 69 -17.61 25.26 75.64
CA ASP A 69 -17.72 25.85 76.98
C ASP A 69 -16.34 26.07 77.61
N ASN A 70 -16.32 26.50 78.87
CA ASN A 70 -15.07 26.72 79.61
C ASN A 70 -14.33 25.43 79.99
N SER A 71 -14.86 24.23 79.76
CA SER A 71 -14.12 22.97 79.96
C SER A 71 -13.21 22.64 78.77
N THR A 72 -13.55 23.15 77.58
CA THR A 72 -12.86 22.85 76.32
C THR A 72 -11.67 23.79 76.12
N LYS A 73 -10.44 23.25 76.17
CA LYS A 73 -9.18 24.03 76.18
C LYS A 73 -8.35 23.95 74.89
N SER A 74 -8.84 23.30 73.85
CA SER A 74 -8.16 23.24 72.56
C SER A 74 -9.12 23.02 71.38
N ILE A 75 -8.69 23.42 70.20
CA ILE A 75 -9.31 23.10 68.91
C ILE A 75 -8.24 22.56 67.96
N THR A 76 -8.59 21.61 67.11
CA THR A 76 -7.70 21.12 66.05
C THR A 76 -8.04 21.85 64.77
N ILE A 77 -7.05 22.49 64.15
CA ILE A 77 -7.17 22.94 62.76
C ILE A 77 -6.87 21.79 61.81
N VAL A 78 -7.48 21.78 60.63
CA VAL A 78 -7.12 20.88 59.53
C VAL A 78 -6.95 21.72 58.27
N ALA A 79 -5.72 21.83 57.81
CA ALA A 79 -5.36 22.50 56.57
C ALA A 79 -5.39 21.50 55.41
N ALA A 80 -6.10 21.82 54.33
CA ALA A 80 -5.98 21.11 53.06
C ALA A 80 -4.59 21.34 52.43
N THR A 81 -4.20 20.51 51.45
CA THR A 81 -2.96 20.70 50.69
C THR A 81 -2.96 22.06 49.98
N ASN A 82 -1.80 22.73 49.95
CA ASN A 82 -1.53 23.88 49.10
C ASN A 82 -0.86 23.39 47.80
N ASP A 83 -1.67 23.24 46.77
CA ASP A 83 -1.24 22.84 45.42
C ASP A 83 -0.89 24.07 44.55
N THR A 84 -0.86 25.28 45.12
CA THR A 84 -0.46 26.52 44.43
C THR A 84 0.98 26.91 44.76
N TYR A 85 1.59 27.71 43.88
CA TYR A 85 2.99 28.13 43.99
C TYR A 85 3.24 29.39 44.82
N ASP A 86 2.19 29.92 45.46
CA ASP A 86 2.27 31.02 46.43
C ASP A 86 2.01 30.52 47.86
N ASP A 87 2.70 31.13 48.84
CA ASP A 87 2.38 30.98 50.26
C ASP A 87 0.98 31.53 50.53
N ARG A 88 0.19 30.81 51.34
CA ARG A 88 -1.17 31.24 51.72
C ARG A 88 -1.34 31.29 53.23
N SER A 89 -2.21 32.17 53.72
CA SER A 89 -2.46 32.28 55.16
C SER A 89 -3.94 32.43 55.50
N ALA A 90 -4.36 31.78 56.58
CA ALA A 90 -5.69 31.89 57.16
C ALA A 90 -5.62 32.51 58.56
N THR A 91 -6.68 33.19 59.00
CA THR A 91 -6.78 33.70 60.38
C THR A 91 -7.87 32.93 61.14
N VAL A 92 -7.46 32.20 62.18
CA VAL A 92 -8.40 31.60 63.14
C VAL A 92 -8.70 32.63 64.22
N THR A 93 -9.97 32.97 64.38
CA THR A 93 -10.46 33.97 65.34
C THR A 93 -11.26 33.28 66.43
N ILE A 94 -10.85 33.42 67.69
CA ILE A 94 -11.56 32.90 68.87
C ILE A 94 -12.14 34.09 69.65
N LYS A 95 -13.43 34.01 70.01
CA LYS A 95 -14.17 35.06 70.73
C LYS A 95 -14.76 34.54 72.04
N VAL A 96 -14.65 35.36 73.10
CA VAL A 96 -15.15 35.11 74.45
C VAL A 96 -15.71 36.42 74.99
N GLU A 97 -17.04 36.55 75.15
CA GLU A 97 -17.74 37.74 75.68
C GLU A 97 -17.05 39.09 75.39
N GLY A 98 -17.05 39.49 74.11
CA GLY A 98 -16.46 40.75 73.65
C GLY A 98 -14.93 40.72 73.42
N LEU A 99 -14.18 39.84 74.08
CA LEU A 99 -12.77 39.62 73.76
C LEU A 99 -12.62 38.84 72.46
N THR A 100 -11.65 39.25 71.64
CA THR A 100 -11.26 38.58 70.40
C THR A 100 -9.77 38.28 70.41
N LYS A 101 -9.39 37.07 70.03
CA LYS A 101 -8.00 36.64 69.80
C LYS A 101 -7.90 36.03 68.41
N THR A 102 -6.81 36.33 67.72
CA THR A 102 -6.53 35.87 66.35
C THR A 102 -5.23 35.08 66.33
N ILE A 103 -5.21 34.03 65.53
CA ILE A 103 -4.04 33.16 65.30
C ILE A 103 -3.86 33.05 63.79
N LYS A 104 -2.68 33.41 63.30
CA LYS A 104 -2.34 33.31 61.88
C LYS A 104 -1.82 31.92 61.57
N ILE A 105 -2.39 31.26 60.58
CA ILE A 105 -1.93 29.97 60.05
C ILE A 105 -1.30 30.27 58.70
N ASN A 106 0.03 30.18 58.60
CA ASN A 106 0.72 30.28 57.31
C ASN A 106 0.99 28.87 56.78
N GLN A 107 0.64 28.63 55.52
CA GLN A 107 0.92 27.39 54.81
C GLN A 107 1.81 27.69 53.62
N SER A 108 2.95 26.99 53.53
CA SER A 108 3.90 27.22 52.44
C SER A 108 3.31 26.90 51.07
N GLN A 109 3.85 27.53 50.03
CA GLN A 109 3.71 27.16 48.63
C GLN A 109 4.07 25.68 48.37
N GLY A 110 3.52 25.10 47.31
CA GLY A 110 3.91 23.78 46.81
C GLY A 110 5.21 23.80 46.00
N ASP A 111 6.00 22.73 46.14
CA ASP A 111 7.23 22.49 45.37
C ASP A 111 6.94 22.33 43.87
N ALA A 112 7.76 22.97 43.03
CA ALA A 112 7.59 22.99 41.57
C ALA A 112 8.90 22.74 40.81
N ILE A 113 8.82 21.89 39.79
CA ILE A 113 9.83 21.76 38.72
C ILE A 113 9.05 21.84 37.41
N ILE A 114 9.28 22.89 36.63
CA ILE A 114 8.56 23.14 35.37
C ILE A 114 9.60 23.37 34.27
N LEU A 115 9.50 22.61 33.19
CA LEU A 115 10.33 22.75 32.00
C LEU A 115 9.48 23.34 30.87
N SER A 116 9.99 24.33 30.12
CA SER A 116 9.23 24.91 29.00
C SER A 116 8.98 23.92 27.87
N ASN A 117 9.88 22.94 27.70
CA ASN A 117 9.74 21.77 26.84
C ASN A 117 10.21 20.51 27.58
N LYS A 118 9.64 19.34 27.25
CA LYS A 118 10.04 18.03 27.82
C LYS A 118 10.86 17.15 26.88
N SER A 119 11.07 17.57 25.64
CA SER A 119 11.92 16.89 24.67
C SER A 119 12.46 17.84 23.60
N GLN A 120 13.63 17.52 23.05
CA GLN A 120 14.20 18.24 21.91
C GLN A 120 15.02 17.30 21.01
N LYS A 121 14.84 17.44 19.69
CA LYS A 121 15.66 16.80 18.66
C LYS A 121 16.71 17.81 18.19
N ILE A 122 17.97 17.37 18.09
CA ILE A 122 19.14 18.22 17.79
C ILE A 122 20.01 17.62 16.67
N SER A 123 20.90 18.43 16.09
CA SER A 123 21.86 18.00 15.08
C SER A 123 22.91 17.02 15.65
N GLY A 124 23.59 16.26 14.78
CA GLY A 124 24.68 15.36 15.18
C GLY A 124 25.98 16.10 15.57
N GLU A 125 26.03 17.41 15.37
CA GLU A 125 27.14 18.28 15.75
C GLU A 125 27.17 18.53 17.27
N SER A 126 28.36 18.82 17.80
CA SER A 126 28.52 19.24 19.20
C SER A 126 27.88 20.61 19.43
N GLN A 127 27.14 20.75 20.52
CA GLN A 127 26.41 21.99 20.83
C GLN A 127 26.09 22.13 22.32
N THR A 128 25.91 23.38 22.77
CA THR A 128 25.28 23.66 24.06
C THR A 128 23.76 23.65 23.88
N LEU A 129 23.08 22.72 24.52
CA LEU A 129 21.63 22.65 24.61
C LEU A 129 21.15 23.43 25.85
N GLU A 130 20.29 24.43 25.63
CA GLU A 130 19.67 25.24 26.67
C GLU A 130 18.26 24.73 26.97
N ILE A 131 17.95 24.47 28.25
CA ILE A 131 16.63 24.05 28.72
C ILE A 131 16.14 25.07 29.76
N GLU A 132 15.03 25.76 29.49
CA GLU A 132 14.44 26.68 30.46
C GLU A 132 13.76 25.90 31.59
N LEU A 133 14.12 26.26 32.82
CA LEU A 133 13.67 25.65 34.07
C LEU A 133 13.06 26.74 34.97
N GLN A 134 11.81 26.55 35.37
CA GLN A 134 11.18 27.31 36.44
C GLN A 134 11.01 26.40 37.66
N THR A 135 11.62 26.81 38.78
CA THR A 135 11.58 26.05 40.03
C THR A 135 11.68 26.98 41.24
N ASN A 136 11.04 26.59 42.33
CA ASN A 136 11.12 27.26 43.64
C ASN A 136 11.96 26.47 44.66
N ILE A 137 12.60 25.38 44.24
CA ILE A 137 13.36 24.43 45.07
C ILE A 137 14.74 24.16 44.50
N GLU A 138 15.62 23.58 45.33
CA GLU A 138 16.94 23.11 44.90
C GLU A 138 16.83 21.76 44.18
N VAL A 139 17.47 21.64 43.02
CA VAL A 139 17.40 20.46 42.14
C VAL A 139 18.78 19.97 41.70
N GLU A 140 18.92 18.66 41.60
CA GLU A 140 20.04 17.97 40.95
C GLU A 140 19.67 17.59 39.50
N VAL A 141 20.66 17.64 38.60
CA VAL A 141 20.54 17.18 37.21
C VAL A 141 21.26 15.84 37.08
N ILE A 142 20.48 14.77 36.87
CA ILE A 142 20.98 13.40 36.81
C ILE A 142 21.07 12.97 35.34
N ILE A 143 22.31 12.75 34.88
CA ILE A 143 22.63 12.20 33.57
C ILE A 143 22.84 10.67 33.72
N PRO A 144 22.10 9.82 32.99
CA PRO A 144 22.30 8.37 33.02
C PRO A 144 23.73 7.96 32.63
N GLU A 145 24.26 6.89 33.22
CA GLU A 145 25.64 6.44 32.99
C GLU A 145 25.97 6.25 31.49
N ALA A 146 25.06 5.62 30.75
CA ALA A 146 25.18 5.40 29.30
C ALA A 146 25.19 6.68 28.45
N ALA A 147 24.92 7.85 29.04
CA ALA A 147 24.95 9.15 28.36
C ALA A 147 26.08 10.07 28.84
N LYS A 148 26.79 9.74 29.93
CA LYS A 148 27.87 10.60 30.46
C LYS A 148 29.07 10.75 29.52
N SER A 149 29.23 9.87 28.54
CA SER A 149 30.25 9.98 27.50
C SER A 149 29.97 11.07 26.46
N TRP A 150 28.72 11.57 26.37
CA TRP A 150 28.33 12.52 25.33
C TRP A 150 27.36 13.63 25.78
N VAL A 151 26.84 13.57 27.01
CA VAL A 151 26.13 14.66 27.67
C VAL A 151 26.86 15.00 28.97
N SER A 152 27.20 16.27 29.15
CA SER A 152 27.66 16.80 30.43
C SER A 152 26.87 18.05 30.84
N TYR A 153 26.76 18.27 32.15
CA TYR A 153 26.11 19.43 32.74
C TYR A 153 27.13 20.18 33.59
N THR A 154 27.28 21.49 33.33
CA THR A 154 28.12 22.35 34.16
C THR A 154 27.22 23.33 34.93
N PRO A 155 27.07 23.18 36.25
CA PRO A 155 26.25 24.11 37.03
C PRO A 155 26.87 25.51 37.02
N THR A 156 26.09 26.51 36.63
CA THR A 156 26.50 27.91 36.74
C THR A 156 26.45 28.35 38.21
N ARG A 157 27.40 29.19 38.65
CA ARG A 157 27.51 29.63 40.07
C ARG A 157 26.43 30.63 40.52
N ALA A 158 25.31 30.74 39.80
CA ALA A 158 24.19 31.61 40.15
C ALA A 158 23.19 30.90 41.06
N LEU A 159 22.73 31.56 42.13
CA LEU A 159 21.83 30.97 43.12
C LEU A 159 20.42 30.60 42.61
N ARG A 160 20.06 31.01 41.39
CA ARG A 160 18.86 30.56 40.67
C ARG A 160 19.22 30.43 39.18
N THR A 161 19.11 29.22 38.64
CA THR A 161 19.41 28.93 37.24
C THR A 161 18.10 28.75 36.49
N GLU A 162 17.67 29.76 35.74
CA GLU A 162 16.48 29.70 34.87
C GLU A 162 16.72 28.85 33.61
N LYS A 163 17.99 28.48 33.33
CA LYS A 163 18.44 27.85 32.08
C LYS A 163 19.51 26.78 32.36
N LEU A 164 19.16 25.51 32.24
CA LEU A 164 20.12 24.41 32.31
C LEU A 164 20.91 24.35 31.01
N LEU A 165 22.24 24.40 31.10
CA LEU A 165 23.15 24.32 29.95
C LEU A 165 23.81 22.95 29.91
N LEU A 166 23.38 22.11 28.97
CA LEU A 166 23.95 20.80 28.71
C LEU A 166 24.94 20.91 27.54
N GLN A 167 26.17 20.45 27.72
CA GLN A 167 27.11 20.27 26.62
C GLN A 167 26.87 18.89 26.01
N ILE A 168 26.57 18.88 24.70
CA ILE A 168 26.35 17.68 23.92
C ILE A 168 27.55 17.50 22.99
N GLU A 169 28.24 16.38 23.09
CA GLU A 169 29.32 16.01 22.17
C GLU A 169 28.78 15.61 20.80
N ALA A 170 29.65 15.60 19.79
CA ALA A 170 29.28 15.14 18.46
C ALA A 170 28.88 13.65 18.45
N ASN A 171 28.02 13.26 17.53
CA ASN A 171 27.66 11.87 17.22
C ASN A 171 28.14 11.55 15.81
N ASP A 172 29.46 11.61 15.62
CA ASP A 172 30.17 11.49 14.35
C ASP A 172 30.69 10.08 14.06
N GLU A 173 30.77 9.21 15.08
CA GLU A 173 31.19 7.81 14.95
C GLU A 173 30.09 6.86 14.43
N SER A 174 28.81 7.24 14.52
CA SER A 174 27.66 6.43 14.07
C SER A 174 26.62 7.26 13.35
N PHE A 175 25.95 6.66 12.36
CA PHE A 175 24.79 7.23 11.70
C PHE A 175 23.49 7.06 12.49
N ASP A 176 23.47 6.21 13.53
CA ASP A 176 22.28 5.98 14.36
C ASP A 176 21.95 7.19 15.24
N GLU A 177 20.65 7.48 15.41
CA GLU A 177 20.23 8.46 16.41
C GLU A 177 20.43 7.91 17.83
N ARG A 178 20.97 8.73 18.73
CA ARG A 178 21.13 8.39 20.15
C ARG A 178 20.17 9.22 21.00
N THR A 179 19.50 8.55 21.93
CA THR A 179 18.48 9.15 22.80
C THR A 179 18.83 8.96 24.26
N THR A 180 18.65 9.99 25.08
CA THR A 180 18.76 9.88 26.54
C THR A 180 17.65 10.65 27.27
N LYS A 181 17.41 10.28 28.52
CA LYS A 181 16.49 10.95 29.45
C LYS A 181 17.31 11.55 30.59
N ILE A 182 17.32 12.86 30.67
CA ILE A 182 17.93 13.61 31.78
C ILE A 182 16.84 13.85 32.83
N TYR A 183 17.16 13.63 34.10
CA TYR A 183 16.22 13.82 35.20
C TYR A 183 16.59 15.08 35.99
N ILE A 184 15.60 15.94 36.24
CA ILE A 184 15.73 17.12 37.09
C ILE A 184 14.97 16.79 38.37
N LYS A 185 15.68 16.58 39.47
CA LYS A 185 15.11 15.99 40.70
C LYS A 185 15.34 16.92 41.91
N ASN A 186 14.34 17.06 42.76
CA ASN A 186 14.44 17.75 44.04
C ASN A 186 15.48 17.03 44.93
N VAL A 187 16.45 17.76 45.49
CA VAL A 187 17.51 17.18 46.33
C VAL A 187 16.99 16.61 47.66
N ALA A 188 15.85 17.10 48.15
CA ALA A 188 15.25 16.75 49.43
C ALA A 188 14.04 15.79 49.33
N THR A 189 13.46 15.60 48.14
CA THR A 189 12.23 14.79 47.96
C THR A 189 12.32 13.86 46.75
N THR A 190 11.22 13.15 46.44
CA THR A 190 11.08 12.31 45.25
C THR A 190 10.52 13.05 44.03
N LEU A 191 10.24 14.36 44.14
CA LEU A 191 9.74 15.17 43.03
C LEU A 191 10.79 15.24 41.91
N GLN A 192 10.39 14.91 40.68
CA GLN A 192 11.27 14.80 39.53
C GLN A 192 10.54 15.11 38.23
N GLU A 193 11.19 15.86 37.33
CA GLU A 193 10.82 15.99 35.93
C GLU A 193 11.83 15.32 35.01
N THR A 194 11.41 15.05 33.77
CA THR A 194 12.24 14.34 32.77
C THR A 194 12.31 15.12 31.46
N PHE A 195 13.54 15.34 30.97
CA PHE A 195 13.80 15.91 29.65
C PHE A 195 14.41 14.85 28.71
N THR A 196 13.89 14.71 27.49
CA THR A 196 14.38 13.74 26.51
C THR A 196 15.20 14.43 25.41
N ILE A 197 16.46 14.03 25.25
CA ILE A 197 17.36 14.50 24.17
C ILE A 197 17.41 13.43 23.09
N ILE A 198 17.20 13.82 21.83
CA ILE A 198 17.34 12.96 20.65
C ILE A 198 18.38 13.59 19.73
N GLN A 199 19.56 13.00 19.62
CA GLN A 199 20.65 13.49 18.77
C GLN A 199 20.80 12.61 17.54
N ARG A 200 20.90 13.22 16.35
CA ARG A 200 21.16 12.53 15.08
C ARG A 200 22.54 11.87 15.05
N GLY A 201 22.75 10.95 14.11
CA GLY A 201 24.08 10.47 13.76
C GLY A 201 24.88 11.41 12.87
N ALA A 202 26.01 10.90 12.39
CA ALA A 202 26.98 11.60 11.56
C ALA A 202 26.34 12.12 10.26
N LEU A 203 26.73 13.32 9.83
CA LEU A 203 26.25 13.88 8.57
C LEU A 203 26.97 13.25 7.37
N ALA A 204 26.22 12.85 6.36
CA ALA A 204 26.82 12.37 5.11
C ALA A 204 27.59 13.49 4.40
N SER A 205 28.79 13.18 3.90
CA SER A 205 29.70 14.16 3.27
C SER A 205 29.25 14.69 1.90
N THR A 206 28.15 14.16 1.36
CA THR A 206 27.57 14.55 0.07
C THR A 206 26.18 15.16 0.28
N ILE A 207 25.99 16.41 -0.15
CA ILE A 207 24.68 17.08 -0.16
C ILE A 207 24.22 17.22 -1.61
N ILE A 208 23.02 16.73 -1.91
CA ILE A 208 22.35 16.89 -3.19
C ILE A 208 21.22 17.89 -3.01
N VAL A 209 21.37 19.09 -3.57
CA VAL A 209 20.32 20.11 -3.58
C VAL A 209 19.38 19.83 -4.75
N GLY A 210 18.18 19.36 -4.44
CA GLY A 210 17.11 19.19 -5.39
C GLY A 210 16.46 20.51 -5.81
N THR A 211 15.67 20.43 -6.87
CA THR A 211 14.88 21.51 -7.46
C THR A 211 13.40 21.33 -7.15
N SER A 212 12.57 22.34 -7.42
CA SER A 212 11.10 22.22 -7.38
C SER A 212 10.51 21.47 -8.59
N ASN A 213 11.34 20.80 -9.39
CA ASN A 213 10.88 19.97 -10.51
C ASN A 213 10.18 18.70 -10.00
N SER A 214 9.12 18.28 -10.69
CA SER A 214 8.26 17.17 -10.25
C SER A 214 8.89 15.78 -10.28
N ILE A 215 10.00 15.56 -11.00
CA ILE A 215 10.69 14.27 -11.10
C ILE A 215 12.22 14.48 -11.15
N GLN A 216 12.96 13.82 -10.28
CA GLN A 216 14.42 13.93 -10.17
C GLN A 216 15.04 12.55 -9.87
N HIS A 217 15.88 12.02 -10.77
CA HIS A 217 16.62 10.77 -10.54
C HIS A 217 17.91 11.05 -9.78
N ILE A 218 18.22 10.22 -8.80
CA ILE A 218 19.34 10.39 -7.88
C ILE A 218 20.23 9.13 -7.96
N ASP A 219 21.28 9.22 -8.78
CA ASP A 219 22.21 8.12 -9.04
C ASP A 219 23.45 8.21 -8.13
N ILE A 220 23.24 8.07 -6.82
CA ILE A 220 24.31 8.00 -5.80
C ILE A 220 24.14 6.72 -4.96
N THR A 221 25.22 5.95 -4.84
CA THR A 221 25.30 4.66 -4.11
C THR A 221 26.17 4.75 -2.84
N LYS A 222 26.34 5.97 -2.32
CA LYS A 222 27.01 6.30 -1.06
C LYS A 222 26.01 7.04 -0.18
N ASP A 223 26.33 7.29 1.07
CA ASP A 223 25.46 8.07 1.95
C ASP A 223 25.41 9.53 1.49
N PHE A 224 24.22 10.14 1.53
CA PHE A 224 24.01 11.54 1.14
C PHE A 224 22.83 12.19 1.87
N ILE A 225 22.83 13.52 1.90
CA ILE A 225 21.68 14.34 2.29
C ILE A 225 21.00 14.84 1.02
N PHE A 226 19.71 14.59 0.87
CA PHE A 226 18.87 15.25 -0.13
C PHE A 226 18.18 16.46 0.50
N GLN A 227 18.38 17.63 -0.11
CA GLN A 227 17.86 18.90 0.37
C GLN A 227 16.89 19.49 -0.67
N LEU A 228 15.68 19.84 -0.25
CA LEU A 228 14.77 20.70 -1.02
C LEU A 228 14.66 22.06 -0.35
N ASN A 229 14.71 23.12 -1.16
CA ASN A 229 14.60 24.50 -0.70
C ASN A 229 13.32 25.14 -1.26
N ASN A 230 12.75 26.08 -0.50
CA ASN A 230 11.61 26.90 -0.91
C ASN A 230 10.39 26.09 -1.38
N LEU A 231 10.09 24.96 -0.72
CA LEU A 231 8.82 24.27 -0.94
C LEU A 231 7.66 25.17 -0.49
N VAL A 232 6.54 25.08 -1.21
CA VAL A 232 5.29 25.79 -0.91
C VAL A 232 4.15 24.80 -1.17
N ASP A 233 3.53 24.35 -0.08
CA ASP A 233 2.44 23.36 -0.05
C ASP A 233 2.65 22.14 -0.98
N LYS A 234 3.77 21.43 -0.78
CA LYS A 234 4.15 20.27 -1.62
C LYS A 234 4.06 18.92 -0.92
N GLU A 235 3.65 17.91 -1.68
CA GLU A 235 3.91 16.51 -1.33
C GLU A 235 5.23 16.06 -1.98
N VAL A 236 6.03 15.28 -1.25
CA VAL A 236 7.25 14.65 -1.79
C VAL A 236 7.19 13.16 -1.55
N PHE A 237 7.57 12.41 -2.57
CA PHE A 237 7.63 10.96 -2.57
C PHE A 237 9.02 10.51 -3.02
N PHE A 238 9.45 9.37 -2.48
CA PHE A 238 10.64 8.65 -2.94
C PHE A 238 10.18 7.34 -3.57
N VAL A 239 10.62 7.10 -4.81
CA VAL A 239 10.47 5.85 -5.53
C VAL A 239 11.81 5.15 -5.48
N PHE A 240 11.89 4.03 -4.76
CA PHE A 240 13.06 3.17 -4.76
C PHE A 240 12.82 2.04 -5.75
N SER A 241 13.69 1.88 -6.74
CA SER A 241 13.61 0.82 -7.75
C SER A 241 14.75 -0.18 -7.53
N ASN A 242 14.42 -1.42 -7.18
CA ASN A 242 15.41 -2.49 -7.11
C ASN A 242 15.68 -3.04 -8.52
N THR A 243 16.86 -2.71 -9.04
CA THR A 243 17.29 -3.12 -10.38
C THR A 243 17.78 -4.57 -10.45
N ASN A 244 18.03 -5.20 -9.29
CA ASN A 244 18.35 -6.62 -9.20
C ASN A 244 17.08 -7.46 -9.31
N GLN A 245 17.01 -8.33 -10.32
CA GLN A 245 15.82 -9.15 -10.59
C GLN A 245 15.74 -10.44 -9.79
N ASN A 246 16.84 -10.83 -9.12
CA ASN A 246 16.95 -12.11 -8.42
C ASN A 246 17.03 -11.95 -6.90
N ASN A 247 17.62 -10.86 -6.42
CA ASN A 247 17.87 -10.64 -4.99
C ASN A 247 17.04 -9.49 -4.43
N SER A 248 16.48 -9.71 -3.24
CA SER A 248 16.00 -8.62 -2.40
C SER A 248 17.19 -7.76 -1.95
N ILE A 249 16.95 -6.46 -1.75
CA ILE A 249 17.93 -5.53 -1.23
C ILE A 249 17.47 -4.94 0.09
N GLU A 250 18.42 -4.50 0.92
CA GLU A 250 18.12 -3.61 2.04
C GLU A 250 17.88 -2.20 1.50
N LEU A 251 16.90 -1.52 2.09
CA LEU A 251 16.59 -0.11 1.84
C LEU A 251 17.39 0.76 2.81
N PRO A 252 17.73 2.01 2.43
CA PRO A 252 18.55 2.87 3.26
C PRO A 252 17.83 3.21 4.57
N MET A 253 18.60 3.42 5.63
CA MET A 253 18.09 4.14 6.79
C MET A 253 17.84 5.60 6.39
N LEU A 254 16.58 6.04 6.56
CA LEU A 254 16.12 7.38 6.23
C LEU A 254 15.90 8.20 7.49
N GLN A 255 16.66 9.28 7.68
CA GLN A 255 16.47 10.26 8.76
C GLN A 255 16.01 11.60 8.20
N SER A 256 15.15 12.33 8.92
CA SER A 256 14.67 13.64 8.46
C SER A 256 14.32 14.61 9.61
N ASP A 257 14.26 15.90 9.30
CA ASP A 257 13.68 16.98 10.13
C ASP A 257 12.15 17.07 10.02
N VAL A 258 11.55 16.35 9.08
CA VAL A 258 10.12 16.44 8.79
C VAL A 258 9.31 15.88 9.97
N GLN A 259 8.51 16.72 10.63
CA GLN A 259 7.52 16.25 11.59
C GLN A 259 6.46 15.39 10.87
N SER A 260 6.54 14.07 11.01
CA SER A 260 5.63 13.14 10.38
C SER A 260 4.25 13.16 11.05
N ARG A 261 3.26 13.77 10.39
CA ARG A 261 1.85 13.51 10.71
C ARG A 261 1.47 12.13 10.17
N SER A 262 1.34 11.16 11.07
CA SER A 262 1.04 9.76 10.76
C SER A 262 -0.42 9.54 10.34
N ASN A 263 -0.79 10.01 9.14
CA ASN A 263 -2.03 9.60 8.49
C ASN A 263 -1.80 8.27 7.77
N SER A 264 -1.96 7.17 8.50
CA SER A 264 -1.91 5.80 7.98
C SER A 264 -3.06 5.55 7.00
N VAL A 265 -2.79 5.69 5.70
CA VAL A 265 -3.68 5.20 4.64
C VAL A 265 -3.31 3.74 4.35
N THR A 266 -3.68 2.84 5.26
CA THR A 266 -3.69 1.42 4.95
C THR A 266 -4.79 1.17 3.93
N SER A 267 -4.44 0.72 2.73
CA SER A 267 -5.42 0.29 1.74
C SER A 267 -6.31 -0.81 2.32
N ALA A 268 -7.63 -0.69 2.17
CA ALA A 268 -8.53 -1.77 2.52
C ALA A 268 -8.15 -3.05 1.75
N PRO A 269 -8.27 -4.25 2.37
CA PRO A 269 -7.99 -5.50 1.67
C PRO A 269 -8.89 -5.63 0.43
N TYR A 270 -8.31 -6.09 -0.67
CA TYR A 270 -9.08 -6.37 -1.88
C TYR A 270 -10.04 -7.53 -1.61
N SER A 271 -11.33 -7.32 -1.92
CA SER A 271 -12.31 -8.40 -1.97
C SER A 271 -12.18 -9.10 -3.32
N GLU A 272 -11.82 -10.38 -3.32
CA GLU A 272 -11.71 -11.17 -4.55
C GLU A 272 -13.01 -11.17 -5.36
N PRO A 273 -12.92 -11.25 -6.70
CA PRO A 273 -14.10 -11.41 -7.55
C PRO A 273 -14.84 -12.71 -7.23
N SER A 274 -16.15 -12.74 -7.49
CA SER A 274 -17.01 -13.92 -7.28
C SER A 274 -16.72 -15.10 -8.22
N PHE A 275 -15.77 -14.96 -9.14
CA PHE A 275 -15.28 -15.96 -10.07
C PHE A 275 -13.79 -15.73 -10.29
N ILE A 276 -13.00 -16.81 -10.35
CA ILE A 276 -11.55 -16.76 -10.55
C ILE A 276 -11.26 -17.35 -11.93
N VAL A 277 -10.96 -16.49 -12.91
CA VAL A 277 -10.46 -16.95 -14.21
C VAL A 277 -8.99 -17.31 -14.07
N SER A 278 -8.69 -18.60 -14.24
CA SER A 278 -7.34 -19.19 -14.19
C SER A 278 -6.93 -19.75 -15.55
N GLY A 279 -5.68 -19.54 -15.96
CA GLY A 279 -5.05 -20.35 -17.00
C GLY A 279 -4.60 -21.72 -16.47
N LYS A 280 -4.13 -22.61 -17.35
CA LYS A 280 -3.61 -23.95 -17.00
C LYS A 280 -2.08 -23.95 -16.85
N PRO A 281 -1.50 -23.98 -15.62
CA PRO A 281 -0.07 -23.78 -15.41
C PRO A 281 0.84 -24.81 -16.08
N ALA A 282 0.37 -26.06 -16.24
CA ALA A 282 1.10 -27.11 -16.94
C ALA A 282 1.27 -26.79 -18.44
N ILE A 283 0.23 -26.27 -19.08
CA ILE A 283 0.24 -25.85 -20.49
C ILE A 283 1.14 -24.62 -20.65
N THR A 284 0.97 -23.59 -19.82
CA THR A 284 1.85 -22.40 -19.79
C THR A 284 3.32 -22.81 -19.62
N LYS A 285 3.63 -23.79 -18.75
CA LYS A 285 4.99 -24.29 -18.55
C LYS A 285 5.55 -25.02 -19.78
N PHE A 286 4.74 -25.80 -20.49
CA PHE A 286 5.14 -26.44 -21.75
C PHE A 286 5.37 -25.39 -22.85
N ASN A 287 4.42 -24.49 -23.06
CA ASN A 287 4.45 -23.46 -24.12
C ASN A 287 5.63 -22.50 -24.01
N ASN A 288 6.20 -22.32 -22.81
CA ASN A 288 7.36 -21.44 -22.59
C ASN A 288 8.71 -22.19 -22.58
N ASN A 289 8.70 -23.53 -22.60
CA ASN A 289 9.92 -24.36 -22.63
C ASN A 289 9.66 -25.80 -23.12
N PRO A 290 9.29 -26.01 -24.40
CA PRO A 290 9.11 -27.33 -25.02
C PRO A 290 10.45 -28.01 -25.34
N GLY A 291 11.59 -27.44 -24.92
CA GLY A 291 12.89 -27.53 -25.60
C GLY A 291 13.47 -28.93 -25.85
N LYS A 292 13.00 -29.97 -25.14
CA LYS A 292 13.36 -31.36 -25.43
C LYS A 292 12.82 -31.87 -26.77
N GLN A 293 11.75 -31.27 -27.29
CA GLN A 293 11.08 -31.68 -28.54
C GLN A 293 11.63 -30.97 -29.79
N PHE A 294 12.40 -29.89 -29.63
CA PHE A 294 13.00 -29.14 -30.75
C PHE A 294 14.30 -29.78 -31.25
N ILE A 295 14.17 -30.90 -31.99
CA ILE A 295 15.31 -31.58 -32.62
C ILE A 295 15.56 -31.00 -34.02
N LYS A 296 16.71 -30.34 -34.19
CA LYS A 296 17.22 -29.84 -35.48
C LYS A 296 17.98 -30.94 -36.22
N GLY A 297 17.79 -31.06 -37.53
CA GLY A 297 18.58 -31.98 -38.34
C GLY A 297 18.18 -31.99 -39.81
N ALA A 298 19.19 -31.95 -40.70
CA ALA A 298 19.00 -32.20 -42.12
C ALA A 298 19.10 -33.70 -42.43
N SER A 299 18.42 -34.11 -43.51
CA SER A 299 18.40 -35.44 -44.15
C SER A 299 17.46 -36.52 -43.55
N LYS A 300 16.67 -37.11 -44.45
CA LYS A 300 15.68 -38.20 -44.28
C LYS A 300 14.62 -37.98 -43.19
N PRO A 301 13.58 -37.18 -43.52
CA PRO A 301 12.45 -36.97 -42.62
C PRO A 301 11.59 -38.23 -42.44
N LEU A 302 11.00 -38.40 -41.24
CA LEU A 302 9.77 -39.17 -41.07
C LEU A 302 8.59 -38.49 -41.81
N TYR A 303 8.68 -37.16 -42.01
CA TYR A 303 7.76 -36.34 -42.79
C TYR A 303 7.36 -36.98 -44.13
N GLN A 304 8.29 -37.59 -44.89
CA GLN A 304 7.96 -38.21 -46.20
C GLN A 304 6.99 -39.40 -46.11
N LYS A 305 6.77 -39.99 -44.93
CA LYS A 305 5.70 -40.99 -44.72
C LYS A 305 4.33 -40.37 -44.41
N HIS A 306 4.29 -39.14 -43.89
CA HIS A 306 3.06 -38.38 -43.62
C HIS A 306 2.74 -37.32 -44.69
N SER A 307 3.65 -36.97 -45.60
CA SER A 307 3.44 -35.96 -46.66
C SER A 307 2.31 -36.27 -47.65
N ALA A 308 1.72 -37.48 -47.60
CA ALA A 308 0.51 -37.82 -48.33
C ALA A 308 -0.76 -37.15 -47.76
N LEU A 309 -0.68 -36.60 -46.54
CA LEU A 309 -1.73 -35.84 -45.87
C LEU A 309 -1.54 -34.33 -46.11
N HIS A 310 -1.86 -33.87 -47.32
CA HIS A 310 -2.38 -32.49 -47.43
C HIS A 310 -3.79 -32.49 -46.83
N PRO A 311 -4.23 -31.42 -46.13
CA PRO A 311 -5.56 -31.39 -45.55
C PRO A 311 -6.61 -31.53 -46.66
N VAL A 312 -7.47 -32.54 -46.54
CA VAL A 312 -8.78 -32.46 -47.19
C VAL A 312 -9.47 -31.28 -46.54
N LYS A 313 -9.88 -30.26 -47.32
CA LYS A 313 -10.60 -29.10 -46.78
C LYS A 313 -11.83 -29.62 -46.05
N LEU A 314 -11.86 -29.45 -44.73
CA LEU A 314 -12.85 -30.11 -43.89
C LEU A 314 -14.22 -29.41 -44.08
N GLU A 315 -15.27 -30.20 -44.19
CA GLU A 315 -16.64 -29.70 -44.37
C GLU A 315 -17.41 -29.74 -43.05
N VAL A 316 -18.47 -28.92 -42.94
CA VAL A 316 -19.39 -28.97 -41.79
C VAL A 316 -19.98 -30.39 -41.68
N GLY A 317 -19.94 -30.97 -40.48
CA GLY A 317 -20.31 -32.36 -40.24
C GLY A 317 -19.13 -33.36 -40.31
N THR A 318 -17.90 -32.92 -40.61
CA THR A 318 -16.72 -33.77 -40.43
C THR A 318 -16.47 -34.00 -38.93
N SER A 319 -16.25 -35.25 -38.52
CA SER A 319 -16.06 -35.61 -37.11
C SER A 319 -14.80 -36.45 -36.86
N GLU A 320 -13.93 -36.00 -35.96
CA GLU A 320 -12.70 -36.68 -35.53
C GLU A 320 -12.62 -36.74 -33.99
N ASP A 321 -11.62 -37.43 -33.44
CA ASP A 321 -11.41 -37.54 -31.99
C ASP A 321 -10.26 -36.59 -31.59
N PHE A 322 -10.55 -35.64 -30.70
CA PHE A 322 -9.56 -34.71 -30.15
C PHE A 322 -9.07 -35.13 -28.78
N PHE A 323 -7.79 -34.90 -28.54
CA PHE A 323 -7.12 -35.20 -27.28
C PHE A 323 -7.10 -33.93 -26.44
N ASP A 324 -7.77 -33.94 -25.28
CA ASP A 324 -7.72 -32.85 -24.30
C ASP A 324 -6.31 -32.69 -23.70
N ASP A 325 -6.13 -31.80 -22.72
CA ASP A 325 -4.83 -31.56 -22.10
C ASP A 325 -4.33 -32.68 -21.18
N GLU A 326 -5.21 -33.59 -20.72
CA GLU A 326 -4.85 -34.83 -20.04
C GLU A 326 -4.54 -35.98 -21.01
N GLY A 327 -5.01 -35.88 -22.26
CA GLY A 327 -4.87 -36.87 -23.32
C GLY A 327 -6.06 -37.82 -23.48
N ASN A 328 -7.24 -37.47 -22.95
CA ASN A 328 -8.47 -38.21 -23.19
C ASN A 328 -9.04 -37.89 -24.58
N ALA A 329 -9.60 -38.90 -25.26
CA ALA A 329 -10.20 -38.73 -26.58
C ALA A 329 -11.67 -38.27 -26.47
N VAL A 330 -11.98 -37.14 -27.11
CA VAL A 330 -13.29 -36.49 -27.11
C VAL A 330 -13.79 -36.34 -28.55
N LYS A 331 -14.91 -37.03 -28.85
CA LYS A 331 -15.52 -36.99 -30.18
C LYS A 331 -16.04 -35.58 -30.49
N SER A 332 -15.57 -35.00 -31.58
CA SER A 332 -15.85 -33.60 -31.94
C SER A 332 -16.17 -33.45 -33.42
N THR A 333 -17.03 -32.49 -33.75
CA THR A 333 -17.54 -32.28 -35.12
C THR A 333 -17.43 -30.82 -35.56
N VAL A 334 -17.07 -30.57 -36.81
CA VAL A 334 -17.07 -29.23 -37.44
C VAL A 334 -18.50 -28.70 -37.53
N ARG A 335 -18.75 -27.54 -36.91
CA ARG A 335 -20.05 -26.84 -36.91
C ARG A 335 -20.07 -25.60 -37.81
N LYS A 336 -18.90 -25.04 -38.14
CA LYS A 336 -18.76 -23.93 -39.10
C LYS A 336 -17.37 -23.90 -39.72
N VAL A 337 -17.30 -23.46 -40.96
CA VAL A 337 -16.06 -23.18 -41.71
C VAL A 337 -16.14 -21.76 -42.25
N ILE A 338 -15.07 -20.98 -42.11
CA ILE A 338 -14.93 -19.66 -42.75
C ILE A 338 -13.60 -19.65 -43.50
N SER A 339 -13.58 -19.19 -44.75
CA SER A 339 -12.34 -18.97 -45.53
C SER A 339 -12.19 -17.49 -45.83
N ALA A 340 -11.20 -16.82 -45.23
CA ALA A 340 -10.91 -15.41 -45.48
C ALA A 340 -9.42 -15.12 -45.27
N HIS A 341 -8.90 -14.03 -45.84
CA HIS A 341 -7.49 -13.62 -45.71
C HIS A 341 -6.44 -14.71 -46.08
N GLY A 342 -6.82 -15.66 -46.93
CA GLY A 342 -5.99 -16.83 -47.26
C GLY A 342 -5.90 -17.89 -46.15
N LYS A 343 -6.75 -17.82 -45.12
CA LYS A 343 -6.86 -18.78 -44.02
C LYS A 343 -8.23 -19.45 -43.99
N ASN A 344 -8.29 -20.62 -43.34
CA ASN A 344 -9.53 -21.35 -43.06
C ASN A 344 -9.69 -21.48 -41.54
N LEU A 345 -10.80 -20.97 -40.99
CA LEU A 345 -11.22 -21.23 -39.63
C LEU A 345 -12.18 -22.42 -39.60
N TYR A 346 -11.90 -23.41 -38.75
CA TYR A 346 -12.81 -24.53 -38.44
C TYR A 346 -13.27 -24.44 -36.99
N MET A 347 -14.58 -24.28 -36.80
CA MET A 347 -15.21 -24.30 -35.47
C MET A 347 -15.64 -25.72 -35.14
N TRP A 348 -15.02 -26.29 -34.11
CA TRP A 348 -15.31 -27.62 -33.59
C TRP A 348 -16.11 -27.51 -32.31
N VAL A 349 -17.07 -28.41 -32.13
CA VAL A 349 -17.74 -28.61 -30.85
C VAL A 349 -17.70 -30.09 -30.50
N ALA A 350 -17.32 -30.40 -29.27
CA ALA A 350 -17.43 -31.75 -28.72
C ALA A 350 -18.90 -32.22 -28.76
N ASP A 351 -19.14 -33.43 -29.25
CA ASP A 351 -20.50 -33.90 -29.56
C ASP A 351 -21.37 -34.05 -28.29
N ASN A 352 -20.75 -34.26 -27.12
CA ASN A 352 -21.43 -34.25 -25.82
C ASN A 352 -21.87 -32.85 -25.36
N CYS A 353 -21.35 -31.77 -25.97
CA CYS A 353 -21.63 -30.36 -25.65
C CYS A 353 -22.52 -29.67 -26.70
N TRP A 354 -22.97 -30.40 -27.73
CA TRP A 354 -23.69 -29.84 -28.87
C TRP A 354 -25.20 -30.04 -28.81
N GLY A 355 -25.95 -28.95 -28.98
CA GLY A 355 -27.39 -28.98 -29.21
C GLY A 355 -28.24 -29.41 -28.01
N PRO A 356 -29.58 -29.45 -28.19
CA PRO A 356 -30.53 -29.70 -27.10
C PRO A 356 -30.47 -31.13 -26.53
N ASP A 357 -29.83 -32.07 -27.22
CA ASP A 357 -29.62 -33.46 -26.76
C ASP A 357 -28.39 -33.59 -25.84
N SER A 358 -27.59 -32.52 -25.69
CA SER A 358 -26.48 -32.45 -24.74
C SER A 358 -26.99 -32.59 -23.29
N LYS A 359 -26.21 -33.32 -22.48
CA LYS A 359 -26.48 -33.51 -21.04
C LYS A 359 -25.75 -32.50 -20.15
N LYS A 360 -25.00 -31.56 -20.73
CA LYS A 360 -24.30 -30.49 -20.01
C LYS A 360 -25.29 -29.43 -19.52
N THR A 361 -24.93 -28.69 -18.46
CA THR A 361 -25.78 -27.65 -17.83
C THR A 361 -26.20 -26.58 -18.84
N TYR A 362 -25.26 -26.22 -19.71
CA TYR A 362 -25.47 -25.42 -20.90
C TYR A 362 -24.77 -26.10 -22.08
N HIS A 363 -25.23 -25.80 -23.29
CA HIS A 363 -24.76 -26.45 -24.51
C HIS A 363 -24.61 -25.44 -25.63
N VAL A 364 -23.73 -25.76 -26.58
CA VAL A 364 -23.46 -24.92 -27.74
C VAL A 364 -24.50 -25.17 -28.82
N THR A 365 -24.97 -24.10 -29.46
CA THR A 365 -25.94 -24.17 -30.56
C THR A 365 -25.38 -23.53 -31.84
N GLN A 366 -25.99 -23.85 -32.98
CA GLN A 366 -25.61 -23.29 -34.28
C GLN A 366 -25.64 -21.75 -34.27
N THR A 367 -26.69 -21.14 -33.68
CA THR A 367 -26.82 -19.69 -33.54
C THR A 367 -25.63 -19.06 -32.79
N MET A 368 -25.11 -19.72 -31.76
CA MET A 368 -23.96 -19.24 -30.98
C MET A 368 -22.68 -19.27 -31.82
N ILE A 369 -22.42 -20.40 -32.50
CA ILE A 369 -21.28 -20.55 -33.42
C ILE A 369 -21.38 -19.55 -34.57
N ASP A 370 -22.57 -19.30 -35.10
CA ASP A 370 -22.78 -18.39 -36.21
C ASP A 370 -22.49 -16.94 -35.87
N ALA A 371 -22.82 -16.51 -34.65
CA ALA A 371 -22.52 -15.18 -34.14
C ALA A 371 -21.07 -15.01 -33.66
N PHE A 372 -20.43 -16.08 -33.18
CA PHE A 372 -19.10 -16.04 -32.57
C PHE A 372 -17.96 -16.22 -33.58
N ALA A 373 -18.04 -17.17 -34.51
CA ALA A 373 -16.94 -17.45 -35.45
C ALA A 373 -16.49 -16.24 -36.29
N PRO A 374 -17.39 -15.38 -36.81
CA PRO A 374 -17.01 -14.16 -37.54
C PRO A 374 -16.32 -13.09 -36.68
N LYS A 375 -16.22 -13.26 -35.35
CA LYS A 375 -15.37 -12.41 -34.51
C LYS A 375 -13.88 -12.78 -34.64
N PHE A 376 -13.59 -14.05 -34.94
CA PHE A 376 -12.22 -14.51 -35.10
C PHE A 376 -11.68 -14.30 -36.52
N LEU A 377 -12.42 -14.78 -37.53
CA LEU A 377 -12.07 -14.68 -38.93
C LEU A 377 -13.31 -14.36 -39.76
N ASN A 378 -13.26 -13.35 -40.63
CA ASN A 378 -14.38 -12.90 -41.44
C ASN A 378 -13.93 -12.39 -42.82
N GLU A 379 -14.85 -12.25 -43.77
CA GLU A 379 -14.57 -11.49 -44.98
C GLU A 379 -14.61 -9.98 -44.70
N GLY A 380 -13.64 -9.24 -45.23
CA GLY A 380 -13.56 -7.78 -45.10
C GLY A 380 -12.12 -7.30 -44.94
N ALA A 381 -11.96 -6.20 -44.21
CA ALA A 381 -10.68 -5.69 -43.73
C ALA A 381 -10.90 -4.85 -42.47
N ASP A 382 -9.92 -4.88 -41.56
CA ASP A 382 -9.98 -4.28 -40.22
C ASP A 382 -11.23 -4.67 -39.41
N ASN A 383 -11.74 -5.92 -39.56
CA ASN A 383 -13.03 -6.34 -38.99
C ASN A 383 -13.03 -7.60 -38.12
N ASP A 384 -11.90 -8.30 -37.96
CA ASP A 384 -11.78 -9.50 -37.14
C ASP A 384 -10.51 -9.57 -36.26
N ILE A 385 -10.53 -10.48 -35.28
CA ILE A 385 -9.40 -10.71 -34.36
C ILE A 385 -8.15 -11.22 -35.09
N TYR A 386 -8.31 -12.01 -36.14
CA TYR A 386 -7.17 -12.53 -36.92
C TYR A 386 -6.33 -11.37 -37.50
N GLU A 387 -6.96 -10.42 -38.20
CA GLU A 387 -6.30 -9.22 -38.71
C GLU A 387 -5.71 -8.38 -37.57
N TRP A 388 -6.52 -8.05 -36.56
CA TRP A 388 -6.10 -7.14 -35.48
C TRP A 388 -4.92 -7.68 -34.68
N VAL A 389 -4.91 -8.98 -34.36
CA VAL A 389 -3.85 -9.59 -33.56
C VAL A 389 -2.64 -9.94 -34.42
N THR A 390 -2.78 -10.48 -35.63
CA THR A 390 -1.59 -10.78 -36.47
C THR A 390 -0.82 -9.53 -36.88
N ASN A 391 -1.53 -8.41 -37.05
CA ASN A 391 -0.90 -7.12 -37.30
C ASN A 391 -0.12 -6.58 -36.08
N ALA A 392 -0.69 -6.69 -34.87
CA ALA A 392 -0.06 -6.23 -33.62
C ALA A 392 1.00 -7.20 -33.05
N ALA A 393 0.93 -8.51 -33.34
CA ALA A 393 1.78 -9.53 -32.73
C ALA A 393 2.68 -10.28 -33.73
N GLY A 394 2.20 -10.56 -34.94
CA GLY A 394 2.94 -11.31 -35.98
C GLY A 394 2.13 -12.42 -36.64
N ALA A 395 2.74 -13.13 -37.59
CA ALA A 395 2.13 -14.33 -38.18
C ALA A 395 2.02 -15.44 -37.11
N PRO A 396 0.92 -16.22 -37.09
CA PRO A 396 0.70 -17.26 -36.07
C PRO A 396 1.44 -18.56 -36.37
N TRP A 397 1.72 -18.82 -37.64
CA TRP A 397 2.42 -20.01 -38.12
C TRP A 397 3.03 -19.75 -39.51
N GLY A 398 3.82 -20.69 -39.99
CA GLY A 398 4.49 -20.65 -41.29
C GLY A 398 5.61 -21.70 -41.37
N ALA A 399 6.43 -21.63 -42.42
CA ALA A 399 7.54 -22.56 -42.63
C ALA A 399 8.48 -22.68 -41.41
N THR A 400 8.89 -23.91 -41.11
CA THR A 400 9.73 -24.25 -39.95
C THR A 400 10.88 -25.19 -40.31
N SER A 401 11.98 -25.09 -39.55
CA SER A 401 13.17 -25.95 -39.69
C SER A 401 13.19 -27.16 -38.74
N TYR A 402 12.17 -27.31 -37.88
CA TYR A 402 12.11 -28.40 -36.90
C TYR A 402 11.38 -29.62 -37.45
N LYS A 403 11.99 -30.80 -37.27
CA LYS A 403 11.52 -32.08 -37.86
C LYS A 403 10.14 -32.53 -37.36
N TYR A 404 9.78 -32.17 -36.13
CA TYR A 404 8.61 -32.69 -35.41
C TYR A 404 7.53 -31.63 -35.18
N LEU A 405 7.57 -30.51 -35.88
CA LEU A 405 6.42 -29.59 -35.95
C LEU A 405 5.54 -29.92 -37.15
N ILE A 406 4.26 -29.58 -37.06
CA ILE A 406 3.34 -29.61 -38.21
C ILE A 406 3.85 -28.70 -39.35
N PRO A 407 3.54 -29.02 -40.62
CA PRO A 407 3.89 -28.17 -41.74
C PRO A 407 3.28 -26.77 -41.64
N GLU A 408 3.69 -25.89 -42.55
CA GLU A 408 2.95 -24.65 -42.82
C GLU A 408 1.52 -24.99 -43.27
N THR A 409 0.55 -24.23 -42.76
CA THR A 409 -0.87 -24.43 -43.03
C THR A 409 -1.62 -23.10 -43.02
N ASP A 410 -2.73 -23.10 -43.74
CA ASP A 410 -3.73 -22.03 -43.74
C ASP A 410 -4.89 -22.31 -42.78
N ASP A 411 -4.92 -23.50 -42.18
CA ASP A 411 -5.98 -23.97 -41.30
C ASP A 411 -5.76 -23.56 -39.84
N ILE A 412 -6.78 -22.98 -39.21
CA ILE A 412 -6.85 -22.61 -37.78
C ILE A 412 -8.10 -23.29 -37.19
N HIS A 413 -7.95 -23.94 -36.03
CA HIS A 413 -9.04 -24.68 -35.40
C HIS A 413 -9.37 -24.08 -34.04
N ILE A 414 -10.66 -23.86 -33.79
CA ILE A 414 -11.17 -23.45 -32.47
C ILE A 414 -12.05 -24.58 -31.97
N TRP A 415 -11.73 -25.12 -30.79
CA TRP A 415 -12.44 -26.27 -30.23
C TRP A 415 -13.19 -25.90 -28.95
N LEU A 416 -14.52 -26.02 -29.00
CA LEU A 416 -15.36 -25.90 -27.82
C LEU A 416 -15.61 -27.28 -27.21
N THR A 417 -15.15 -27.48 -25.97
CA THR A 417 -15.41 -28.69 -25.16
C THR A 417 -15.64 -28.27 -23.71
N ASP A 418 -16.29 -29.12 -22.91
CA ASP A 418 -16.28 -28.95 -21.45
C ASP A 418 -14.86 -29.18 -20.94
N ILE A 419 -14.18 -28.14 -20.46
CA ILE A 419 -12.80 -28.24 -19.98
C ILE A 419 -12.83 -28.94 -18.61
N ASP A 420 -11.86 -29.85 -18.38
CA ASP A 420 -11.81 -30.70 -17.18
C ASP A 420 -13.02 -31.65 -16.99
N ASP A 421 -13.90 -31.78 -18.00
CA ASP A 421 -15.20 -32.51 -17.98
C ASP A 421 -16.06 -32.17 -16.74
N ASP A 422 -15.90 -30.95 -16.20
CA ASP A 422 -16.39 -30.59 -14.87
C ASP A 422 -17.80 -29.96 -14.88
N ASN A 423 -18.28 -29.55 -16.05
CA ASN A 423 -19.61 -28.99 -16.29
C ASN A 423 -19.94 -27.76 -15.40
N LYS A 424 -18.90 -27.01 -14.98
CA LYS A 424 -19.02 -25.85 -14.10
C LYS A 424 -19.60 -24.63 -14.80
N THR A 425 -20.16 -23.76 -13.96
CA THR A 425 -20.78 -22.47 -14.35
C THR A 425 -20.41 -21.34 -13.39
N THR A 426 -19.64 -21.64 -12.34
CA THR A 426 -19.21 -20.74 -11.26
C THR A 426 -17.91 -21.26 -10.60
N GLY A 427 -17.23 -20.42 -9.82
CA GLY A 427 -16.03 -20.79 -9.06
C GLY A 427 -14.73 -20.44 -9.78
N THR A 428 -13.71 -21.28 -9.62
CA THR A 428 -12.46 -21.21 -10.41
C THR A 428 -12.69 -21.90 -11.75
N ILE A 429 -12.42 -21.18 -12.83
CA ILE A 429 -12.77 -21.57 -14.20
C ILE A 429 -11.64 -21.29 -15.18
N THR A 430 -11.49 -22.16 -16.18
CA THR A 430 -10.61 -21.97 -17.33
C THR A 430 -11.48 -21.59 -18.52
N LEU A 431 -11.32 -20.38 -19.08
CA LEU A 431 -12.10 -19.98 -20.26
C LEU A 431 -11.57 -20.62 -21.55
N GLY A 432 -10.26 -20.83 -21.63
CA GLY A 432 -9.62 -21.46 -22.77
C GLY A 432 -8.13 -21.71 -22.53
N TYR A 433 -7.49 -22.31 -23.52
CA TYR A 433 -6.03 -22.45 -23.59
C TYR A 433 -5.56 -22.71 -25.02
N TYR A 434 -4.41 -22.13 -25.37
CA TYR A 434 -3.54 -22.61 -26.45
C TYR A 434 -2.55 -23.64 -25.91
N TYR A 435 -2.47 -24.84 -26.50
CA TYR A 435 -1.47 -25.85 -26.12
C TYR A 435 -0.54 -26.18 -27.30
N ALA A 436 0.69 -25.68 -27.24
CA ALA A 436 1.69 -25.85 -28.29
C ALA A 436 2.08 -27.30 -28.58
N ARG A 437 1.70 -28.26 -27.70
CA ARG A 437 1.79 -29.72 -27.94
C ARG A 437 1.15 -30.09 -29.28
N ASP A 438 0.01 -29.48 -29.61
CA ASP A 438 -0.78 -29.84 -30.78
C ASP A 438 -0.16 -29.35 -32.09
N ASN A 439 0.83 -28.46 -32.02
CA ASN A 439 1.68 -28.08 -33.14
C ASN A 439 2.81 -29.09 -33.43
N PHE A 440 2.95 -30.17 -32.66
CA PHE A 440 3.96 -31.22 -32.91
C PHE A 440 3.35 -32.44 -33.62
N ILE A 441 4.16 -33.13 -34.42
CA ILE A 441 3.82 -34.42 -35.03
C ILE A 441 3.63 -35.48 -33.95
N LYS A 442 2.57 -36.28 -34.04
CA LYS A 442 2.20 -37.30 -33.06
C LYS A 442 3.30 -38.35 -32.89
N ASN A 443 3.70 -38.61 -31.65
CA ASN A 443 4.69 -39.63 -31.31
C ASN A 443 4.15 -40.54 -30.21
N LEU A 444 3.76 -41.75 -30.58
CA LEU A 444 3.17 -42.75 -29.66
C LEU A 444 4.14 -43.25 -28.58
N ASN A 445 5.45 -42.97 -28.70
CA ASN A 445 6.46 -43.33 -27.70
C ASN A 445 6.81 -42.17 -26.75
N ASP A 446 6.11 -41.04 -26.84
CA ASP A 446 6.30 -39.86 -25.99
C ASP A 446 4.98 -39.54 -25.28
N ASP A 447 5.01 -39.50 -23.94
CA ASP A 447 3.80 -39.35 -23.13
C ASP A 447 3.08 -38.00 -23.31
N LEU A 448 3.78 -36.97 -23.80
CA LEU A 448 3.16 -35.69 -24.15
C LEU A 448 2.67 -35.73 -25.61
N LEU A 449 3.53 -36.11 -26.54
CA LEU A 449 3.23 -36.00 -27.98
C LEU A 449 2.30 -37.10 -28.51
N LYS A 450 2.03 -38.17 -27.75
CA LYS A 450 0.97 -39.14 -28.10
C LYS A 450 -0.41 -38.49 -28.17
N GLY A 451 -0.64 -37.45 -27.35
CA GLY A 451 -1.87 -36.65 -27.29
C GLY A 451 -1.88 -35.44 -28.22
N SER A 452 -0.90 -35.26 -29.12
CA SER A 452 -0.97 -34.14 -30.07
C SER A 452 -2.19 -34.25 -30.99
N ASN A 453 -2.88 -33.14 -31.22
CA ASN A 453 -3.93 -33.05 -32.23
C ASN A 453 -3.42 -32.77 -33.65
N GLU A 454 -2.11 -32.49 -33.82
CA GLU A 454 -1.45 -32.16 -35.10
C GLU A 454 -2.10 -30.98 -35.85
N LYS A 455 -2.51 -29.93 -35.11
CA LYS A 455 -3.26 -28.77 -35.62
C LYS A 455 -2.80 -27.46 -34.97
N LEU A 456 -2.98 -26.37 -35.71
CA LEU A 456 -2.88 -25.01 -35.19
C LEU A 456 -4.20 -24.66 -34.48
N MET A 457 -4.29 -24.93 -33.18
CA MET A 457 -5.55 -24.89 -32.44
C MET A 457 -5.46 -24.28 -31.04
N PHE A 458 -6.58 -23.75 -30.56
CA PHE A 458 -6.82 -23.46 -29.15
C PHE A 458 -8.22 -23.92 -28.72
N THR A 459 -8.34 -24.26 -27.44
CA THR A 459 -9.52 -24.85 -26.81
C THR A 459 -10.25 -23.79 -25.99
N LEU A 460 -11.58 -23.82 -25.98
CA LEU A 460 -12.47 -22.93 -25.23
C LEU A 460 -13.50 -23.77 -24.45
N ASP A 461 -13.91 -23.29 -23.28
CA ASP A 461 -14.94 -23.97 -22.50
C ASP A 461 -16.34 -23.82 -23.11
N ALA A 462 -16.98 -24.96 -23.43
CA ALA A 462 -18.27 -25.03 -24.09
C ALA A 462 -19.45 -24.70 -23.16
N VAL A 463 -19.36 -25.02 -21.87
CA VAL A 463 -20.46 -24.91 -20.91
C VAL A 463 -20.62 -23.47 -20.45
N LEU A 464 -19.52 -22.80 -20.13
CA LEU A 464 -19.45 -21.37 -19.85
C LEU A 464 -19.80 -20.55 -21.09
N PHE A 465 -19.35 -20.95 -22.29
CA PHE A 465 -19.71 -20.26 -23.53
C PHE A 465 -21.22 -20.35 -23.82
N GLY A 466 -21.83 -21.52 -23.61
CA GLY A 466 -23.27 -21.74 -23.78
C GLY A 466 -24.15 -21.12 -22.70
N GLN A 467 -23.58 -20.55 -21.63
CA GLN A 467 -24.33 -20.09 -20.46
C GLN A 467 -25.31 -18.96 -20.78
N THR A 468 -26.58 -19.18 -20.43
CA THR A 468 -27.68 -18.24 -20.73
C THR A 468 -27.89 -17.22 -19.61
N ASN A 469 -28.18 -15.98 -19.99
CA ASN A 469 -28.63 -14.92 -19.11
C ASN A 469 -30.16 -14.90 -19.10
N LYS A 470 -30.79 -15.26 -17.97
CA LYS A 470 -32.27 -15.36 -17.84
C LYS A 470 -32.94 -16.25 -18.91
N GLY A 471 -32.24 -17.29 -19.35
CA GLY A 471 -32.74 -18.24 -20.37
C GLY A 471 -32.55 -17.81 -21.82
N SER A 472 -31.89 -16.67 -22.09
CA SER A 472 -31.46 -16.28 -23.45
C SER A 472 -29.93 -16.20 -23.56
N TRP A 473 -29.43 -16.27 -24.79
CA TRP A 473 -28.01 -16.09 -25.10
C TRP A 473 -27.87 -15.05 -26.20
N ASN A 474 -26.98 -14.09 -26.01
CA ASN A 474 -26.61 -13.09 -27.00
C ASN A 474 -25.08 -12.95 -27.01
N VAL A 475 -24.52 -12.65 -28.18
CA VAL A 475 -23.07 -12.40 -28.34
C VAL A 475 -22.55 -11.19 -27.53
N THR A 476 -23.47 -10.37 -27.00
CA THR A 476 -23.18 -9.22 -26.11
C THR A 476 -23.45 -9.50 -24.63
N ASP A 477 -23.86 -10.72 -24.25
CA ASP A 477 -23.91 -11.13 -22.85
C ASP A 477 -22.50 -11.31 -22.28
N TYR A 478 -22.40 -11.34 -20.95
CA TYR A 478 -21.13 -11.37 -20.21
C TYR A 478 -20.19 -12.47 -20.71
N TRP A 479 -20.59 -13.75 -20.64
CA TRP A 479 -19.70 -14.85 -21.03
C TRP A 479 -19.25 -14.76 -22.50
N PRO A 480 -20.14 -14.61 -23.51
CA PRO A 480 -19.69 -14.42 -24.89
C PRO A 480 -18.71 -13.26 -25.09
N GLN A 481 -18.85 -12.14 -24.36
CA GLN A 481 -17.86 -11.06 -24.41
C GLN A 481 -16.51 -11.46 -23.80
N GLU A 482 -16.49 -12.13 -22.65
CA GLU A 482 -15.23 -12.65 -22.07
C GLU A 482 -14.55 -13.63 -23.05
N PHE A 483 -15.30 -14.57 -23.65
CA PHE A 483 -14.78 -15.48 -24.67
C PHE A 483 -14.23 -14.78 -25.92
N ILE A 484 -14.86 -13.68 -26.36
CA ILE A 484 -14.33 -12.85 -27.47
C ILE A 484 -13.00 -12.20 -27.08
N SER A 485 -12.78 -11.82 -25.82
CA SER A 485 -11.47 -11.37 -25.33
C SER A 485 -10.46 -12.53 -25.27
N THR A 486 -10.89 -13.70 -24.76
CA THR A 486 -10.09 -14.93 -24.70
C THR A 486 -9.59 -15.38 -26.08
N LEU A 487 -10.38 -15.22 -27.15
CA LEU A 487 -9.93 -15.47 -28.53
C LEU A 487 -8.66 -14.68 -28.87
N ALA A 488 -8.59 -13.40 -28.52
CA ALA A 488 -7.43 -12.56 -28.77
C ALA A 488 -6.25 -12.93 -27.85
N HIS A 489 -6.53 -13.34 -26.61
CA HIS A 489 -5.56 -13.81 -25.63
C HIS A 489 -4.84 -15.09 -26.10
N GLU A 490 -5.57 -16.17 -26.34
CA GLU A 490 -5.00 -17.47 -26.72
C GLU A 490 -4.32 -17.45 -28.09
N PHE A 491 -4.89 -16.69 -29.04
CA PHE A 491 -4.25 -16.48 -30.33
C PHE A 491 -2.93 -15.69 -30.22
N THR A 492 -2.80 -14.82 -29.22
CA THR A 492 -1.51 -14.16 -28.93
C THR A 492 -0.49 -15.17 -28.41
N HIS A 493 -0.85 -16.13 -27.56
CA HIS A 493 0.07 -17.19 -27.13
C HIS A 493 0.55 -18.07 -28.30
N MET A 494 -0.34 -18.39 -29.23
CA MET A 494 0.01 -19.11 -30.48
C MET A 494 1.05 -18.33 -31.31
N ILE A 495 0.80 -17.04 -31.54
CA ILE A 495 1.76 -16.16 -32.25
C ILE A 495 3.06 -16.03 -31.46
N TYR A 496 3.00 -15.90 -30.13
CA TYR A 496 4.18 -15.78 -29.27
C TYR A 496 5.07 -17.02 -29.39
N PHE A 497 4.48 -18.21 -29.30
CA PHE A 497 5.17 -19.49 -29.46
C PHE A 497 5.90 -19.58 -30.81
N TYR A 498 5.20 -19.29 -31.91
CA TYR A 498 5.79 -19.33 -33.24
C TYR A 498 6.88 -18.26 -33.42
N GLN A 499 6.62 -17.01 -33.07
CA GLN A 499 7.56 -15.91 -33.27
C GLN A 499 8.80 -16.03 -32.37
N LYS A 500 8.64 -16.28 -31.06
CA LYS A 500 9.75 -16.30 -30.10
C LYS A 500 10.46 -17.65 -30.06
N GLU A 501 9.73 -18.76 -30.01
CA GLU A 501 10.33 -20.07 -29.80
C GLU A 501 10.71 -20.75 -31.12
N VAL A 502 9.78 -20.84 -32.08
CA VAL A 502 10.05 -21.49 -33.37
C VAL A 502 11.01 -20.63 -34.21
N ILE A 503 10.70 -19.35 -34.43
CA ILE A 503 11.47 -18.48 -35.34
C ILE A 503 12.74 -17.91 -34.70
N LYS A 504 12.73 -17.47 -33.43
CA LYS A 504 13.97 -16.96 -32.77
C LYS A 504 14.75 -18.01 -31.98
N ASN A 505 14.22 -19.21 -31.73
CA ASN A 505 14.85 -20.23 -30.88
C ASN A 505 15.22 -19.65 -29.50
N LYS A 506 14.23 -19.05 -28.84
CA LYS A 506 14.35 -18.45 -27.51
C LYS A 506 13.27 -19.01 -26.59
N ASN A 507 13.65 -19.53 -25.44
CA ASN A 507 12.69 -19.93 -24.40
C ASN A 507 11.94 -18.68 -23.90
N SER A 508 10.62 -18.77 -23.82
CA SER A 508 9.79 -17.65 -23.38
C SER A 508 9.97 -17.35 -21.89
N ASN A 509 9.75 -16.10 -21.50
CA ASN A 509 9.52 -15.74 -20.10
C ASN A 509 8.01 -15.65 -19.92
N THR A 510 7.46 -16.41 -18.97
CA THR A 510 6.01 -16.51 -18.75
C THR A 510 5.36 -15.14 -18.57
N ALA A 511 5.92 -14.32 -17.68
CA ALA A 511 5.39 -12.98 -17.40
C ALA A 511 5.33 -12.07 -18.64
N ILE A 512 6.26 -12.20 -19.59
CA ILE A 512 6.25 -11.43 -20.85
C ILE A 512 5.24 -12.01 -21.87
N ASN A 513 5.08 -13.34 -21.93
CA ASN A 513 4.09 -13.98 -22.80
C ASN A 513 2.66 -13.58 -22.36
N GLU A 514 2.38 -13.73 -21.07
CA GLU A 514 1.11 -13.37 -20.40
C GLU A 514 0.86 -11.85 -20.41
N MET A 515 1.90 -11.03 -20.27
CA MET A 515 1.81 -9.58 -20.50
C MET A 515 1.40 -9.28 -21.94
N SER A 516 1.98 -9.97 -22.92
CA SER A 516 1.71 -9.73 -24.34
C SER A 516 0.25 -10.03 -24.69
N ALA A 517 -0.28 -11.16 -24.21
CA ALA A 517 -1.69 -11.54 -24.40
C ALA A 517 -2.66 -10.51 -23.78
N GLN A 518 -2.46 -10.14 -22.50
CA GLN A 518 -3.29 -9.13 -21.83
C GLN A 518 -3.14 -7.72 -22.46
N CYS A 519 -1.98 -7.41 -23.03
CA CYS A 519 -1.78 -6.16 -23.76
C CYS A 519 -2.53 -6.15 -25.10
N ILE A 520 -2.59 -7.29 -25.81
CA ILE A 520 -3.43 -7.43 -27.00
C ILE A 520 -4.90 -7.24 -26.66
N GLU A 521 -5.41 -7.84 -25.56
CA GLU A 521 -6.79 -7.63 -25.11
C GLU A 521 -7.13 -6.13 -24.92
N ASP A 522 -6.26 -5.36 -24.25
CA ASP A 522 -6.44 -3.90 -24.06
C ASP A 522 -6.35 -3.13 -25.40
N LEU A 523 -5.48 -3.56 -26.33
CA LEU A 523 -5.34 -2.96 -27.67
C LEU A 523 -6.55 -3.21 -28.58
N VAL A 524 -7.20 -4.38 -28.50
CA VAL A 524 -8.33 -4.74 -29.37
C VAL A 524 -9.69 -4.51 -28.72
N ALA A 525 -9.78 -4.24 -27.40
CA ALA A 525 -11.03 -4.12 -26.65
C ALA A 525 -12.14 -3.30 -27.37
N SER A 526 -11.81 -2.09 -27.86
CA SER A 526 -12.77 -1.23 -28.56
C SER A 526 -13.22 -1.79 -29.91
N LYS A 527 -12.37 -2.56 -30.59
CA LYS A 527 -12.62 -3.23 -31.87
C LYS A 527 -13.47 -4.50 -31.71
N ILE A 528 -13.12 -5.35 -30.75
CA ILE A 528 -13.90 -6.57 -30.44
C ILE A 528 -15.25 -6.28 -29.77
N MET A 529 -15.40 -5.08 -29.20
CA MET A 529 -16.55 -4.63 -28.40
C MET A 529 -16.77 -5.50 -27.14
N ALA A 530 -15.68 -5.86 -26.48
CA ALA A 530 -15.64 -6.60 -25.21
C ALA A 530 -14.63 -5.93 -24.26
N ASN A 531 -14.87 -6.05 -22.96
CA ASN A 531 -14.09 -5.32 -21.96
C ASN A 531 -12.72 -5.96 -21.76
N GLY A 532 -11.66 -5.23 -22.12
CA GLY A 532 -10.29 -5.66 -21.84
C GLY A 532 -9.91 -5.59 -20.35
N PRO A 533 -8.69 -6.04 -19.99
CA PRO A 533 -8.21 -6.19 -18.61
C PRO A 533 -8.15 -4.89 -17.78
N ARG A 534 -8.39 -3.72 -18.38
CA ARG A 534 -8.48 -2.42 -17.70
C ARG A 534 -9.62 -2.34 -16.68
N GLY A 535 -10.69 -3.14 -16.81
CA GLY A 535 -11.82 -3.11 -15.87
C GLY A 535 -12.75 -1.90 -16.01
N VAL A 536 -12.65 -1.18 -17.13
CA VAL A 536 -13.48 -0.03 -17.52
C VAL A 536 -14.08 -0.34 -18.90
N PRO A 537 -15.35 0.02 -19.20
CA PRO A 537 -15.99 -0.37 -20.45
C PRO A 537 -15.18 -0.02 -21.70
N TYR A 538 -15.14 -0.93 -22.68
CA TYR A 538 -14.27 -0.87 -23.86
C TYR A 538 -14.34 0.44 -24.66
N GLY A 539 -15.50 1.11 -24.70
CA GLY A 539 -15.68 2.40 -25.39
C GLY A 539 -15.30 3.65 -24.58
N THR A 540 -14.67 3.50 -23.41
CA THR A 540 -14.39 4.63 -22.49
C THR A 540 -12.98 5.18 -22.70
N PRO A 541 -12.79 6.38 -23.31
CA PRO A 541 -11.46 6.94 -23.51
C PRO A 541 -10.75 7.33 -22.21
N ASN A 542 -11.47 7.90 -21.25
CA ASN A 542 -10.88 8.40 -20.00
C ASN A 542 -10.59 7.27 -18.99
N SER A 543 -10.06 7.65 -17.82
CA SER A 543 -9.67 6.74 -16.73
C SER A 543 -10.83 6.14 -15.91
N GLY A 544 -12.07 6.28 -16.36
CA GLY A 544 -13.26 5.84 -15.62
C GLY A 544 -13.55 6.69 -14.38
N ASN A 545 -14.53 6.26 -13.60
CA ASN A 545 -14.89 6.87 -12.31
C ASN A 545 -14.11 6.25 -11.15
N SER A 546 -14.06 6.90 -10.00
CA SER A 546 -13.48 6.34 -8.77
C SER A 546 -14.29 5.15 -8.23
N GLY A 547 -13.61 4.15 -7.66
CA GLY A 547 -14.21 2.97 -7.06
C GLY A 547 -14.20 1.71 -7.94
N ILE A 548 -13.35 1.65 -8.97
CA ILE A 548 -13.26 0.48 -9.87
C ILE A 548 -12.70 -0.72 -9.11
N LYS A 549 -13.47 -1.82 -9.07
CA LYS A 549 -13.06 -3.11 -8.47
C LYS A 549 -12.83 -4.22 -9.52
N ASN A 550 -13.17 -3.94 -10.77
CA ASN A 550 -13.13 -4.88 -11.89
C ASN A 550 -11.78 -4.79 -12.62
N GLY A 551 -11.53 -5.76 -13.51
CA GLY A 551 -10.30 -5.85 -14.29
C GLY A 551 -9.10 -6.31 -13.46
N ARG A 552 -7.91 -6.24 -14.07
CA ARG A 552 -6.68 -6.80 -13.52
C ARG A 552 -5.92 -5.81 -12.62
N ILE A 553 -6.17 -4.51 -12.67
CA ILE A 553 -5.39 -3.48 -11.93
C ILE A 553 -5.57 -3.50 -10.39
N PRO A 554 -6.75 -3.75 -9.78
CA PRO A 554 -6.93 -3.63 -8.33
C PRO A 554 -5.97 -4.43 -7.46
N LEU A 555 -5.64 -5.67 -7.85
CA LEU A 555 -4.70 -6.53 -7.13
C LEU A 555 -3.26 -6.03 -7.17
N PHE A 556 -2.87 -5.32 -8.23
CA PHE A 556 -1.53 -4.73 -8.35
C PHE A 556 -1.42 -3.52 -7.45
N ASN A 557 -2.48 -2.71 -7.31
CA ASN A 557 -2.48 -1.59 -6.38
C ASN A 557 -2.18 -2.01 -4.93
N SER A 558 -2.70 -3.14 -4.45
CA SER A 558 -2.35 -3.69 -3.13
C SER A 558 -0.99 -4.40 -3.06
N ASN A 559 -0.37 -4.71 -4.20
CA ASN A 559 0.83 -5.55 -4.32
C ASN A 559 1.89 -4.90 -5.26
N ASN A 560 1.98 -3.57 -5.27
CA ASN A 560 2.82 -2.81 -6.20
C ASN A 560 4.32 -2.88 -5.86
N ASP A 561 4.67 -3.60 -4.78
CA ASP A 561 6.02 -3.91 -4.33
C ASP A 561 6.57 -5.25 -4.87
N PHE A 562 5.78 -6.03 -5.61
CA PHE A 562 6.18 -7.33 -6.16
C PHE A 562 7.13 -7.23 -7.37
N ASN A 563 7.92 -8.29 -7.58
CA ASN A 563 8.70 -8.47 -8.80
C ASN A 563 7.75 -8.58 -10.00
N LEU A 564 7.91 -7.69 -10.99
CA LEU A 564 7.00 -7.57 -12.13
C LEU A 564 7.13 -8.72 -13.15
N LEU A 565 8.28 -9.41 -13.20
CA LEU A 565 8.59 -10.42 -14.22
C LEU A 565 8.85 -11.83 -13.67
N ASP A 566 8.85 -11.96 -12.34
CA ASP A 566 8.70 -13.25 -11.69
C ASP A 566 7.28 -13.79 -11.94
N TRP A 567 7.15 -15.10 -12.13
CA TRP A 567 5.86 -15.77 -12.31
C TRP A 567 5.72 -16.87 -11.26
N SER A 568 5.17 -16.47 -10.11
CA SER A 568 5.04 -17.34 -8.94
C SER A 568 4.13 -18.53 -9.26
N SER A 569 4.56 -19.73 -8.88
CA SER A 569 3.73 -20.95 -8.96
C SER A 569 2.83 -21.14 -7.74
N ASN A 570 2.79 -20.17 -6.81
CA ASN A 570 1.84 -20.18 -5.70
C ASN A 570 0.45 -19.84 -6.24
N GLU A 571 -0.52 -20.74 -6.05
CA GLU A 571 -1.90 -20.55 -6.53
C GLU A 571 -2.55 -19.28 -5.98
N ASN A 572 -2.23 -18.92 -4.72
CA ASN A 572 -2.68 -17.68 -4.07
C ASN A 572 -2.12 -16.40 -4.72
N GLU A 573 -1.08 -16.51 -5.55
CA GLU A 573 -0.47 -15.39 -6.28
C GLU A 573 -0.81 -15.42 -7.77
N SER A 574 -1.58 -16.42 -8.25
CA SER A 574 -1.94 -16.58 -9.66
C SER A 574 -2.59 -15.31 -10.23
N LEU A 575 -3.64 -14.79 -9.58
CA LEU A 575 -4.28 -13.53 -10.00
C LEU A 575 -3.35 -12.31 -9.91
N ILE A 576 -2.41 -12.30 -8.96
CA ILE A 576 -1.43 -11.22 -8.79
C ILE A 576 -0.42 -11.23 -9.96
N ASN A 577 -0.06 -12.40 -10.50
CA ASN A 577 0.81 -12.51 -11.67
C ASN A 577 0.20 -11.83 -12.91
N TYR A 578 -1.07 -12.12 -13.24
CA TYR A 578 -1.80 -11.42 -14.30
C TYR A 578 -1.89 -9.91 -14.02
N SER A 579 -2.26 -9.56 -12.79
CA SER A 579 -2.43 -8.19 -12.35
C SER A 579 -1.19 -7.29 -12.52
N LYS A 580 -0.03 -7.74 -12.03
CA LYS A 580 1.22 -6.97 -12.08
C LYS A 580 1.78 -6.89 -13.51
N THR A 581 1.67 -7.97 -14.28
CA THR A 581 2.16 -8.04 -15.66
C THR A 581 1.34 -7.17 -16.59
N TYR A 582 0.00 -7.24 -16.51
CA TYR A 582 -0.88 -6.33 -17.26
C TYR A 582 -0.61 -4.87 -16.88
N THR A 583 -0.58 -4.52 -15.59
CA THR A 583 -0.43 -3.10 -15.20
C THR A 583 0.90 -2.51 -15.68
N PHE A 584 1.96 -3.32 -15.70
CA PHE A 584 3.24 -2.92 -16.29
C PHE A 584 3.19 -2.83 -17.82
N GLY A 585 2.62 -3.82 -18.52
CA GLY A 585 2.44 -3.78 -19.97
C GLY A 585 1.57 -2.60 -20.44
N ALA A 586 0.51 -2.30 -19.71
CA ALA A 586 -0.39 -1.17 -19.92
C ALA A 586 0.34 0.19 -19.83
N PHE A 587 1.29 0.34 -18.90
CA PHE A 587 2.20 1.47 -18.83
C PHE A 587 3.13 1.52 -20.05
N LEU A 588 3.77 0.39 -20.40
CA LEU A 588 4.74 0.36 -21.49
C LEU A 588 4.07 0.76 -22.82
N MET A 589 2.91 0.19 -23.14
CA MET A 589 2.17 0.51 -24.37
C MET A 589 1.80 2.00 -24.47
N ARG A 590 1.34 2.59 -23.37
CA ARG A 590 0.90 4.01 -23.31
C ARG A 590 2.06 5.00 -23.41
N ASN A 591 3.32 4.56 -23.22
CA ASN A 591 4.50 5.42 -23.35
C ASN A 591 5.37 5.13 -24.58
N TYR A 592 5.32 3.90 -25.13
CA TYR A 592 6.31 3.40 -26.08
C TYR A 592 5.68 2.73 -27.33
N GLY A 593 4.71 3.39 -27.98
CA GLY A 593 4.27 3.01 -29.33
C GLY A 593 3.11 2.01 -29.44
N GLY A 594 2.43 1.67 -28.35
CA GLY A 594 1.20 0.86 -28.36
C GLY A 594 1.38 -0.50 -29.04
N ALA A 595 0.62 -0.77 -30.12
CA ALA A 595 0.70 -2.02 -30.87
C ALA A 595 2.11 -2.31 -31.42
N LYS A 596 2.90 -1.27 -31.76
CA LYS A 596 4.30 -1.45 -32.21
C LYS A 596 5.20 -1.99 -31.10
N LEU A 597 4.93 -1.63 -29.84
CA LEU A 597 5.66 -2.19 -28.70
C LEU A 597 5.46 -3.70 -28.61
N ILE A 598 4.19 -4.13 -28.66
CA ILE A 598 3.84 -5.54 -28.47
C ILE A 598 4.41 -6.37 -29.60
N ARG A 599 4.36 -5.87 -30.83
CA ARG A 599 5.03 -6.49 -31.97
C ARG A 599 6.53 -6.70 -31.73
N GLU A 600 7.23 -5.65 -31.30
CA GLU A 600 8.66 -5.74 -30.99
C GLU A 600 8.95 -6.65 -29.80
N LEU A 601 8.13 -6.62 -28.74
CA LEU A 601 8.27 -7.46 -27.55
C LEU A 601 8.20 -8.95 -27.91
N ILE A 602 7.26 -9.31 -28.78
CA ILE A 602 7.05 -10.67 -29.30
C ILE A 602 8.16 -11.06 -30.29
N GLN A 603 8.51 -10.19 -31.25
CA GLN A 603 9.36 -10.57 -32.39
C GLN A 603 10.86 -10.35 -32.18
N ASN A 604 11.31 -9.59 -31.17
CA ASN A 604 12.74 -9.35 -30.96
C ASN A 604 13.51 -10.63 -30.53
N ASN A 605 14.83 -10.63 -30.72
CA ASN A 605 15.72 -11.77 -30.47
C ASN A 605 16.21 -11.91 -29.01
N ALA A 606 15.47 -11.36 -28.05
CA ALA A 606 15.79 -11.39 -26.62
C ALA A 606 14.59 -11.86 -25.77
N THR A 607 14.88 -12.13 -24.50
CA THR A 607 13.95 -12.65 -23.49
C THR A 607 14.16 -11.90 -22.16
N GLY A 608 13.23 -12.04 -21.21
CA GLY A 608 13.29 -11.32 -19.94
C GLY A 608 13.41 -9.81 -20.14
N THR A 609 14.13 -9.14 -19.24
CA THR A 609 14.27 -7.68 -19.26
C THR A 609 14.99 -7.13 -20.49
N ALA A 610 15.89 -7.91 -21.12
CA ALA A 610 16.52 -7.51 -22.38
C ALA A 610 15.51 -7.40 -23.53
N SER A 611 14.47 -8.25 -23.56
CA SER A 611 13.36 -8.13 -24.50
C SER A 611 12.61 -6.80 -24.35
N ILE A 612 12.33 -6.41 -23.10
CA ILE A 612 11.59 -5.18 -22.79
C ILE A 612 12.42 -3.94 -23.13
N VAL A 613 13.71 -3.92 -22.77
CA VAL A 613 14.63 -2.82 -23.14
C VAL A 613 14.72 -2.66 -24.66
N ASN A 614 14.84 -3.77 -25.40
CA ASN A 614 14.87 -3.74 -26.87
C ASN A 614 13.56 -3.18 -27.45
N ALA A 615 12.40 -3.66 -26.99
CA ALA A 615 11.10 -3.20 -27.48
C ALA A 615 10.84 -1.71 -27.16
N VAL A 616 11.20 -1.25 -25.96
CA VAL A 616 11.09 0.16 -25.55
C VAL A 616 12.02 1.05 -26.39
N ASN A 617 13.25 0.61 -26.66
CA ASN A 617 14.21 1.39 -27.47
C ASN A 617 13.86 1.41 -28.96
N ALA A 618 13.35 0.30 -29.51
CA ALA A 618 12.80 0.26 -30.88
C ALA A 618 11.63 1.25 -31.08
N ASN A 619 10.93 1.60 -29.98
CA ASN A 619 9.84 2.58 -29.96
C ASN A 619 10.23 3.93 -29.31
N GLY A 620 11.52 4.27 -29.34
CA GLY A 620 12.01 5.62 -28.99
C GLY A 620 12.17 5.93 -27.50
N GLY A 621 12.06 4.94 -26.61
CA GLY A 621 12.15 5.16 -25.16
C GLY A 621 13.53 5.57 -24.63
N ALA A 622 14.60 5.32 -25.40
CA ALA A 622 15.99 5.72 -25.13
C ALA A 622 16.46 5.45 -23.69
N VAL A 623 16.30 4.20 -23.23
CA VAL A 623 16.76 3.70 -21.92
C VAL A 623 18.03 2.86 -22.08
N GLN A 624 18.97 2.94 -21.14
CA GLN A 624 20.16 2.09 -21.16
C GLN A 624 19.88 0.68 -20.62
N ASN A 625 18.98 0.55 -19.65
CA ASN A 625 18.70 -0.69 -18.95
C ASN A 625 17.26 -0.74 -18.38
N TYR A 626 16.88 -1.90 -17.84
CA TYR A 626 15.55 -2.11 -17.28
C TYR A 626 15.28 -1.33 -15.99
N GLY A 627 16.31 -0.97 -15.23
CA GLY A 627 16.19 -0.15 -14.03
C GLY A 627 15.60 1.23 -14.31
N GLU A 628 15.97 1.86 -15.44
CA GLU A 628 15.34 3.12 -15.87
C GLU A 628 13.85 2.95 -16.19
N ILE A 629 13.47 1.84 -16.83
CA ILE A 629 12.06 1.52 -17.11
C ILE A 629 11.30 1.35 -15.79
N LEU A 630 11.91 0.67 -14.81
CA LEU A 630 11.34 0.42 -13.49
C LEU A 630 11.17 1.74 -12.69
N GLN A 631 12.15 2.65 -12.72
CA GLN A 631 12.03 4.00 -12.15
C GLN A 631 10.88 4.77 -12.80
N ARG A 632 10.82 4.81 -14.14
CA ARG A 632 9.76 5.49 -14.88
C ARG A 632 8.37 4.93 -14.55
N PHE A 633 8.24 3.60 -14.44
CA PHE A 633 7.01 2.93 -14.01
C PHE A 633 6.60 3.32 -12.58
N GLY A 634 7.53 3.28 -11.62
CA GLY A 634 7.25 3.64 -10.23
C GLY A 634 6.81 5.10 -10.05
N VAL A 635 7.39 6.02 -10.82
CA VAL A 635 6.93 7.41 -10.89
C VAL A 635 5.55 7.52 -11.56
N ALA A 636 5.31 6.79 -12.65
CA ALA A 636 4.01 6.79 -13.34
C ALA A 636 2.87 6.33 -12.42
N ASN A 637 3.12 5.40 -11.50
CA ASN A 637 2.15 4.97 -10.49
C ASN A 637 1.64 6.18 -9.66
N LEU A 638 2.57 6.95 -9.07
CA LEU A 638 2.29 8.14 -8.26
C LEU A 638 1.65 9.28 -9.05
N LEU A 639 1.94 9.38 -10.36
CA LEU A 639 1.43 10.44 -11.22
C LEU A 639 0.22 10.04 -12.07
N SER A 640 -0.34 8.83 -11.88
CA SER A 640 -1.47 8.33 -12.69
C SER A 640 -2.76 9.16 -12.56
N ASN A 641 -2.90 10.01 -11.53
CA ASN A 641 -3.99 10.98 -11.42
C ASN A 641 -3.77 12.28 -12.20
N GLN A 642 -2.61 12.47 -12.83
CA GLN A 642 -2.26 13.65 -13.63
C GLN A 642 -2.35 13.33 -15.13
N THR A 643 -2.98 14.21 -15.91
CA THR A 643 -3.11 14.07 -17.37
C THR A 643 -1.93 14.70 -18.14
N ALA A 644 -1.25 15.67 -17.53
CA ALA A 644 -0.12 16.38 -18.11
C ALA A 644 1.18 15.99 -17.40
N VAL A 645 1.81 14.91 -17.86
CA VAL A 645 3.09 14.41 -17.34
C VAL A 645 4.13 14.30 -18.45
N LYS A 646 5.41 14.29 -18.06
CA LYS A 646 6.52 14.12 -19.01
C LYS A 646 6.39 12.77 -19.74
N ALA A 647 6.75 12.74 -21.03
CA ALA A 647 6.80 11.50 -21.81
C ALA A 647 7.66 10.42 -21.12
N GLY A 648 7.20 9.18 -21.13
CA GLY A 648 7.80 8.05 -20.41
C GLY A 648 7.22 7.80 -19.02
N TYR A 649 6.32 8.65 -18.51
CA TYR A 649 5.73 8.57 -17.16
C TYR A 649 4.20 8.54 -17.13
N SER A 650 3.52 8.36 -18.28
CA SER A 650 2.06 8.50 -18.38
C SER A 650 1.32 7.17 -18.28
N PHE A 651 0.36 7.09 -17.36
CA PHE A 651 -0.79 6.18 -17.49
C PHE A 651 -2.04 6.88 -18.04
N ASN A 652 -2.08 8.20 -17.94
CA ASN A 652 -3.25 9.03 -18.11
C ASN A 652 -2.92 10.22 -19.02
N ASN A 653 -3.63 10.35 -20.14
CA ASN A 653 -3.59 11.54 -21.00
C ASN A 653 -4.97 12.23 -21.07
N GLY A 654 -5.94 11.77 -20.26
CA GLY A 654 -7.33 12.24 -20.25
C GLY A 654 -8.25 11.56 -21.28
N GLY A 655 -7.72 10.79 -22.23
CA GLY A 655 -8.50 10.15 -23.29
C GLY A 655 -7.80 8.94 -23.92
N TRP A 656 -7.94 8.80 -25.24
CA TRP A 656 -7.29 7.75 -26.02
C TRP A 656 -5.80 8.04 -26.24
N SER A 657 -4.95 7.03 -26.07
CA SER A 657 -3.61 6.95 -26.66
C SER A 657 -3.69 6.07 -27.90
N THR A 658 -3.37 6.60 -29.08
CA THR A 658 -3.50 5.86 -30.35
C THR A 658 -2.17 5.35 -30.86
N SER A 659 -2.19 4.22 -31.57
CA SER A 659 -1.03 3.69 -32.30
C SER A 659 -1.46 3.03 -33.60
N THR A 660 -0.73 3.26 -34.69
CA THR A 660 -1.06 2.75 -36.03
C THR A 660 0.08 1.93 -36.59
N ILE A 661 -0.20 0.73 -37.07
CA ILE A 661 0.74 -0.17 -37.75
C ILE A 661 0.03 -0.86 -38.93
N ASN A 662 0.68 -0.84 -40.10
CA ASN A 662 0.16 -1.32 -41.39
C ASN A 662 -1.27 -0.84 -41.74
N GLY A 663 -1.61 0.40 -41.36
CA GLY A 663 -2.91 1.02 -41.64
C GLY A 663 -3.96 0.85 -40.54
N ILE A 664 -3.90 -0.24 -39.76
CA ILE A 664 -4.81 -0.47 -38.63
C ILE A 664 -4.39 0.39 -37.45
N THR A 665 -5.37 1.08 -36.85
CA THR A 665 -5.19 1.94 -35.66
C THR A 665 -5.81 1.28 -34.42
N TYR A 666 -5.10 1.32 -33.31
CA TYR A 666 -5.49 0.78 -32.00
C TYR A 666 -5.59 1.92 -31.00
N GLU A 667 -6.53 1.84 -30.07
CA GLU A 667 -6.84 2.88 -29.09
C GLU A 667 -6.75 2.33 -27.67
N LEU A 668 -5.93 2.96 -26.83
CA LEU A 668 -5.74 2.59 -25.43
C LEU A 668 -6.31 3.68 -24.53
N GLY A 669 -7.33 3.34 -23.74
CA GLY A 669 -7.95 4.30 -22.82
C GLY A 669 -7.02 4.66 -21.67
N SER A 670 -7.13 5.88 -21.15
CA SER A 670 -6.37 6.34 -19.98
C SER A 670 -6.58 5.46 -18.74
N ILE A 671 -5.60 5.45 -17.84
CA ILE A 671 -5.63 4.73 -16.56
C ILE A 671 -5.26 5.73 -15.46
N ASN A 672 -6.10 5.82 -14.42
CA ASN A 672 -5.74 6.49 -13.16
C ASN A 672 -5.76 5.41 -12.07
N LEU A 673 -4.60 5.04 -11.51
CA LEU A 673 -4.57 3.97 -10.52
C LEU A 673 -5.33 4.36 -9.24
N TYR A 674 -5.45 5.65 -8.94
CA TYR A 674 -6.24 6.16 -7.81
C TYR A 674 -7.76 6.07 -8.02
N ASN A 675 -8.24 5.72 -9.23
CA ASN A 675 -9.65 5.41 -9.46
C ASN A 675 -10.02 3.98 -9.05
N TYR A 676 -9.05 3.09 -8.84
CA TYR A 676 -9.30 1.70 -8.46
C TYR A 676 -9.40 1.56 -6.94
N SER A 677 -10.05 0.48 -6.50
CA SER A 677 -10.20 0.11 -5.09
C SER A 677 -9.60 -1.28 -4.86
N PRO A 678 -8.47 -1.41 -4.12
CA PRO A 678 -7.72 -0.34 -3.45
C PRO A 678 -6.96 0.61 -4.41
N ILE A 679 -6.57 1.78 -3.90
CA ILE A 679 -5.60 2.69 -4.55
C ILE A 679 -4.16 2.13 -4.39
N PRO A 680 -3.14 2.61 -5.13
CA PRO A 680 -1.77 2.14 -4.97
C PRO A 680 -1.30 2.22 -3.51
N ASN A 681 -0.70 1.14 -3.02
CA ASN A 681 -0.04 1.12 -1.72
C ASN A 681 1.14 2.11 -1.74
N ILE A 682 1.19 2.99 -0.73
CA ILE A 682 2.23 4.00 -0.55
C ILE A 682 2.65 3.96 0.91
N TYR A 683 3.93 3.66 1.14
CA TYR A 683 4.52 3.52 2.46
C TYR A 683 4.69 4.89 3.13
N ASN A 684 4.18 5.01 4.35
CA ASN A 684 4.50 6.13 5.25
C ASN A 684 5.68 5.84 6.18
N ILE A 685 6.07 4.56 6.29
CA ILE A 685 7.26 4.07 7.00
C ILE A 685 8.02 3.24 5.98
N LEU A 686 9.27 3.57 5.71
CA LEU A 686 10.08 2.85 4.73
C LEU A 686 10.34 1.41 5.25
N PRO A 687 10.04 0.36 4.47
CA PRO A 687 10.34 -1.01 4.89
C PRO A 687 11.85 -1.25 4.89
N LYS A 688 12.32 -2.20 5.70
CA LYS A 688 13.77 -2.52 5.79
C LYS A 688 14.33 -3.15 4.51
N THR A 689 13.49 -3.88 3.78
CA THR A 689 13.89 -4.62 2.58
C THR A 689 12.93 -4.38 1.43
N GLN A 690 13.43 -4.55 0.21
CA GLN A 690 12.70 -4.45 -1.04
C GLN A 690 12.88 -5.75 -1.84
N LYS A 691 11.78 -6.27 -2.40
CA LYS A 691 11.77 -7.47 -3.25
C LYS A 691 12.60 -7.27 -4.54
N PRO A 692 13.01 -8.34 -5.24
CA PRO A 692 13.71 -8.21 -6.52
C PRO A 692 12.84 -7.53 -7.58
N GLY A 693 13.45 -6.76 -8.50
CA GLY A 693 12.80 -6.28 -9.72
C GLY A 693 11.53 -5.44 -9.53
N SER A 694 11.41 -4.75 -8.40
CA SER A 694 10.18 -4.07 -7.96
C SER A 694 10.40 -2.60 -7.58
N ASN A 695 9.31 -1.91 -7.23
CA ASN A 695 9.33 -0.54 -6.72
C ASN A 695 8.80 -0.45 -5.29
N ILE A 696 9.34 0.47 -4.49
CA ILE A 696 8.71 0.93 -3.24
C ILE A 696 8.36 2.40 -3.41
N LEU A 697 7.06 2.69 -3.25
CA LEU A 697 6.53 4.05 -3.27
C LEU A 697 6.44 4.55 -1.82
N TYR A 698 7.27 5.52 -1.46
CA TYR A 698 7.33 6.06 -0.10
C TYR A 698 6.91 7.53 -0.07
N ARG A 699 6.04 7.93 0.86
CA ARG A 699 5.64 9.32 1.11
C ARG A 699 6.61 9.96 2.09
N ALA A 700 7.48 10.84 1.60
CA ALA A 700 8.49 11.54 2.40
C ALA A 700 7.92 12.73 3.19
N GLY A 701 6.81 13.31 2.74
CA GLY A 701 6.02 14.30 3.47
C GLY A 701 4.89 14.91 2.64
N SER A 702 4.01 15.65 3.29
CA SER A 702 2.85 16.33 2.70
C SER A 702 2.66 17.73 3.27
N ASN A 703 2.12 18.65 2.48
CA ASN A 703 1.91 20.06 2.83
C ASN A 703 3.20 20.75 3.28
N MET A 704 4.33 20.37 2.66
CA MET A 704 5.66 20.80 3.08
C MET A 704 6.00 22.19 2.56
N ASN A 705 6.66 22.95 3.42
CA ASN A 705 7.00 24.34 3.21
C ASN A 705 8.47 24.60 3.60
N GLY A 706 9.11 25.59 2.97
CA GLY A 706 10.47 26.02 3.30
C GLY A 706 11.56 25.02 2.89
N LYS A 707 12.62 24.94 3.71
CA LYS A 707 13.73 23.98 3.55
C LYS A 707 13.36 22.64 4.19
N GLN A 708 13.62 21.52 3.50
CA GLN A 708 13.43 20.16 3.99
C GLN A 708 14.65 19.30 3.65
N GLU A 709 15.06 18.43 4.57
CA GLU A 709 16.23 17.57 4.44
C GLU A 709 15.93 16.13 4.84
N TRP A 710 16.46 15.20 4.04
CA TRP A 710 16.44 13.76 4.28
C TRP A 710 17.84 13.21 4.11
N GLN A 711 18.33 12.50 5.11
CA GLN A 711 19.59 11.79 5.08
C GLN A 711 19.34 10.32 4.74
N PHE A 712 20.06 9.82 3.73
CA PHE A 712 20.02 8.45 3.24
C PHE A 712 21.34 7.76 3.59
N ASN A 713 21.27 6.72 4.42
CA ASN A 713 22.43 5.94 4.82
C ASN A 713 22.26 4.48 4.36
N GLY A 714 23.29 3.85 3.78
CA GLY A 714 23.26 2.45 3.34
C GLY A 714 22.57 2.21 1.99
N MET A 715 22.65 3.15 1.05
CA MET A 715 22.08 2.99 -0.30
C MET A 715 22.75 1.83 -1.08
N SER A 716 22.02 0.74 -1.30
CA SER A 716 22.47 -0.38 -2.15
C SER A 716 22.82 0.06 -3.57
N SER A 717 23.88 -0.52 -4.14
CA SER A 717 24.28 -0.31 -5.55
C SER A 717 23.21 -0.72 -6.56
N ASP A 718 22.29 -1.59 -6.14
CA ASP A 718 21.19 -2.10 -6.96
C ASP A 718 19.89 -1.31 -6.76
N SER A 719 19.85 -0.37 -5.79
CA SER A 719 18.74 0.58 -5.64
C SER A 719 18.93 1.81 -6.53
N ARG A 720 17.85 2.30 -7.12
CA ARG A 720 17.80 3.62 -7.78
C ARG A 720 16.72 4.46 -7.13
N LEU A 721 17.10 5.65 -6.68
CA LEU A 721 16.17 6.61 -6.09
C LEU A 721 15.63 7.56 -7.16
N THR A 722 14.31 7.78 -7.15
CA THR A 722 13.69 8.89 -7.86
C THR A 722 12.83 9.70 -6.89
N VAL A 723 13.06 11.00 -6.81
CA VAL A 723 12.25 11.93 -6.03
C VAL A 723 11.13 12.46 -6.92
N VAL A 724 9.89 12.42 -6.41
CA VAL A 724 8.70 12.96 -7.08
C VAL A 724 8.09 14.05 -6.21
N ILE A 725 7.82 15.22 -6.79
CA ILE A 725 7.20 16.36 -6.11
C ILE A 725 5.85 16.65 -6.77
N LYS A 726 4.79 16.73 -5.96
CA LYS A 726 3.42 17.06 -6.40
C LYS A 726 2.99 18.38 -5.77
#